data_AF-A0AAE0TDP0-F1
#
_entry.id   AF-A0AAE0TDP0-F1
#
_cell.length_a   1.000
_cell.length_b   1.000
_cell.length_c   1.000
_cell.angle_alpha   90.00
_cell.angle_beta   90.00
_cell.angle_gamma   90.00
#
_symmetry.space_group_name_H-M   'P 1'
#
loop_
_entity.id
_entity.type
_entity.pdbx_description
1 polymer ?
#
loop_
_entity_poly.entity_id
_entity_poly.type
_entity_poly.pdbx_seq_one_letter_code
_entity_poly.pdbx_strand_id
1 'polypeptide(L)'
;MKYVSFVRIIFLTSVLWFSATLLVFLHYDNLIGGHKMDVRQMHDGIAIQEMESVSDKYYMTKLDELMRSLKLSTNKTKRLFEEIKRYLDLQISMKDTTSIQRNVDQRSDVTKNMHLRDEKFKKGEKLEEMRVKQHDIEKELIHEQMRHHRATISHDSRDFEGKAKPNYFQADVHKDLESHPVKKENEDNIVEKEQERNIAEDKVEEELEIHITKKGDAEEQKIEILGKENNKIGPKEDNERVLEENKEENDKNGNKNKEDLEGVKEERERVVVKIEGNMEEEEKVKNMVETEKKGNLLNQYASFPEAIYVNLPPDAPGEMGTGINIDVAALPPNERLKYELGQKRNSFDEYASTKISVRRQLPDVRSESCKQAKITQPLPETCIIICFHNEAWTVLLRTVHSILDRSPPNLIKTIILVDDLSDMEHTKKPLEDYMARFVEGKVQIVRTEKREGLIRARLLGVAHCSAPIVTFLDSHIECFPGWLEPLLDRVARNSSIIVAPVINMINAQSFSVSGGANSHIGIFNIADMTFNWMLIPKRLQKMLKSDADPVQTPTIAGGLFSVDRVWFDHIGRYDEGMEIWGGENLEISFRNWMCGGSLEIHPCSHVAHVFRSTSPYSWGKSFFEILRKNAVRVAEVWLDEYKDFYYERLNYKLGDYGDVSARKALRERLQCKSFDWYIKNIFPEVSLPPKGVLRGEIKPLNTPIAMCLDAMSLYPNNNEVAMFPCHGQGGNQFWVITESGAIRHDNGCIDCRENTIRYSICRDNSDGQKWRFTQDSHIQQVTSGLCMERSADNRMLKLNVCLNSPRQLFQFVKLKSR
;
A
#
# COMPACT_ATOMS: atom_id res chain seq x y z
N MET A 1 51.04 23.17 7.03
CA MET A 1 50.72 22.01 7.92
C MET A 1 49.62 22.29 8.94
N LYS A 2 49.61 23.40 9.70
CA LYS A 2 48.52 23.69 10.69
C LYS A 2 47.13 23.90 10.06
N TYR A 3 47.04 24.44 8.85
CA TYR A 3 45.78 24.66 8.12
C TYR A 3 45.11 23.34 7.67
N VAL A 4 45.90 22.34 7.28
CA VAL A 4 45.39 21.03 6.81
C VAL A 4 44.85 20.18 7.98
N SER A 5 45.48 20.27 9.16
CA SER A 5 44.94 19.65 10.38
C SER A 5 43.67 20.35 10.88
N PHE A 6 43.55 21.67 10.73
CA PHE A 6 42.37 22.42 11.15
C PHE A 6 41.17 22.16 10.22
N VAL A 7 41.39 22.10 8.91
CA VAL A 7 40.34 21.76 7.92
C VAL A 7 39.90 20.30 8.07
N ARG A 8 40.80 19.36 8.40
CA ARG A 8 40.42 17.98 8.72
C ARG A 8 39.60 17.86 10.00
N ILE A 9 39.91 18.65 11.03
CA ILE A 9 39.12 18.70 12.27
C ILE A 9 37.74 19.30 11.99
N ILE A 10 37.64 20.35 11.17
CA ILE A 10 36.35 20.96 10.76
C ILE A 10 35.53 19.97 9.92
N PHE A 11 36.15 19.26 9.00
CA PHE A 11 35.46 18.27 8.17
C PHE A 11 34.95 17.08 9.02
N LEU A 12 35.77 16.58 9.94
CA LEU A 12 35.39 15.48 10.83
C LEU A 12 34.36 15.89 11.90
N THR A 13 34.44 17.10 12.43
CA THR A 13 33.42 17.64 13.34
C THR A 13 32.11 17.92 12.62
N SER A 14 32.16 18.43 11.38
CA SER A 14 30.97 18.61 10.54
C SER A 14 30.32 17.26 10.18
N VAL A 15 31.11 16.21 9.90
CA VAL A 15 30.61 14.87 9.62
C VAL A 15 30.03 14.19 10.87
N LEU A 16 30.70 14.30 12.02
CA LEU A 16 30.17 13.79 13.30
C LEU A 16 28.91 14.56 13.74
N TRP A 17 28.86 15.86 13.48
CA TRP A 17 27.69 16.70 13.75
C TRP A 17 26.55 16.41 12.78
N PHE A 18 26.81 16.18 11.48
CA PHE A 18 25.79 15.73 10.53
C PHE A 18 25.24 14.36 10.91
N SER A 19 26.09 13.45 11.38
CA SER A 19 25.69 12.11 11.82
C SER A 19 24.83 12.16 13.08
N ALA A 20 25.21 12.99 14.06
CA ALA A 20 24.44 13.20 15.29
C ALA A 20 23.13 13.97 15.04
N THR A 21 23.12 14.94 14.13
CA THR A 21 21.93 15.72 13.77
C THR A 21 20.97 14.88 12.94
N LEU A 22 21.46 13.99 12.08
CA LEU A 22 20.65 13.01 11.34
C LEU A 22 20.01 11.99 12.29
N LEU A 23 20.75 11.53 13.32
CA LEU A 23 20.21 10.65 14.36
C LEU A 23 19.17 11.36 15.25
N VAL A 24 19.34 12.65 15.54
CA VAL A 24 18.35 13.47 16.26
C VAL A 24 17.14 13.77 15.37
N PHE A 25 17.30 14.03 14.07
CA PHE A 25 16.18 14.20 13.12
C PHE A 25 15.37 12.91 12.99
N LEU A 26 16.04 11.76 12.88
CA LEU A 26 15.39 10.44 12.87
C LEU A 26 14.68 10.12 14.19
N HIS A 27 15.07 10.72 15.31
CA HIS A 27 14.41 10.56 16.60
C HIS A 27 13.30 11.60 16.88
N TYR A 28 13.43 12.83 16.36
CA TYR A 28 12.47 13.92 16.53
C TYR A 28 11.27 13.80 15.58
N ASP A 29 11.48 13.32 14.35
CA ASP A 29 10.40 12.94 13.43
C ASP A 29 9.55 11.78 13.99
N ASN A 30 10.16 10.90 14.78
CA ASN A 30 9.47 9.81 15.48
C ASN A 30 8.70 10.25 16.74
N LEU A 31 8.95 11.45 17.28
CA LEU A 31 8.33 11.92 18.52
C LEU A 31 7.25 13.00 18.33
N ILE A 32 7.21 13.74 17.22
CA ILE A 32 6.24 14.85 17.02
C ILE A 32 5.49 14.79 15.67
N GLY A 33 5.92 13.99 14.70
CA GLY A 33 5.30 13.92 13.37
C GLY A 33 4.39 12.72 13.15
N GLY A 34 3.07 12.89 13.23
CA GLY A 34 2.13 11.89 12.74
C GLY A 34 2.08 11.83 11.20
N HIS A 35 2.81 10.90 10.57
CA HIS A 35 2.28 9.93 9.58
C HIS A 35 3.35 9.08 8.85
N LYS A 36 3.03 7.77 8.77
CA LYS A 36 3.32 6.76 7.72
C LYS A 36 4.77 6.59 7.23
N MET A 37 5.47 5.65 7.88
CA MET A 37 6.51 4.84 7.28
C MET A 37 5.95 3.93 6.16
N ASP A 38 6.76 3.75 5.12
CA ASP A 38 6.60 2.75 4.06
C ASP A 38 6.61 1.31 4.64
N VAL A 39 5.85 0.40 4.02
CA VAL A 39 5.53 -0.96 4.49
C VAL A 39 6.76 -1.88 4.57
N ARG A 40 7.94 -1.41 4.16
CA ARG A 40 9.20 -2.17 4.21
C ARG A 40 9.98 -2.10 5.53
N GLN A 41 9.70 -1.16 6.44
CA GLN A 41 10.61 -0.89 7.57
C GLN A 41 10.05 -1.14 8.99
N MET A 42 8.83 -1.68 9.14
CA MET A 42 8.27 -1.94 10.48
C MET A 42 8.90 -3.14 11.22
N HIS A 43 9.69 -4.00 10.55
CA HIS A 43 10.16 -5.26 11.13
C HIS A 43 11.50 -5.20 11.88
N ASP A 44 12.26 -4.10 11.82
CA ASP A 44 13.66 -4.08 12.28
C ASP A 44 13.91 -3.44 13.66
N GLY A 45 12.86 -3.02 14.38
CA GLY A 45 13.00 -2.17 15.58
C GLY A 45 13.79 -2.77 16.77
N ILE A 46 13.94 -4.09 16.86
CA ILE A 46 14.73 -4.74 17.92
C ILE A 46 16.19 -4.96 17.48
N ALA A 47 16.41 -5.32 16.20
CA ALA A 47 17.74 -5.49 15.62
C ALA A 47 18.48 -4.14 15.45
N ILE A 48 17.74 -3.06 15.16
CA ILE A 48 18.28 -1.69 15.07
C ILE A 48 18.81 -1.22 16.42
N GLN A 49 18.16 -1.52 17.55
CA GLN A 49 18.64 -1.09 18.87
C GLN A 49 19.90 -1.82 19.33
N GLU A 50 20.04 -3.11 19.02
CA GLU A 50 21.27 -3.85 19.30
C GLU A 50 22.43 -3.39 18.42
N MET A 51 22.19 -3.14 17.12
CA MET A 51 23.19 -2.55 16.20
C MET A 51 23.57 -1.11 16.57
N GLU A 52 22.62 -0.30 17.04
CA GLU A 52 22.87 1.08 17.51
C GLU A 52 23.74 1.11 18.77
N SER A 53 23.56 0.18 19.72
CA SER A 53 24.39 0.10 20.93
C SER A 53 25.84 -0.29 20.64
N VAL A 54 26.06 -1.15 19.63
CA VAL A 54 27.37 -1.57 19.15
C VAL A 54 28.04 -0.43 18.37
N SER A 55 27.27 0.29 17.57
CA SER A 55 27.68 1.50 16.84
C SER A 55 28.12 2.61 17.81
N ASP A 56 27.34 2.91 18.85
CA ASP A 56 27.66 3.99 19.82
C ASP A 56 28.97 3.72 20.58
N LYS A 57 29.22 2.47 21.02
CA LYS A 57 30.50 2.06 21.62
C LYS A 57 31.68 2.15 20.65
N TYR A 58 31.46 1.82 19.38
CA TYR A 58 32.47 1.94 18.32
C TYR A 58 32.87 3.40 18.08
N TYR A 59 31.89 4.32 18.02
CA TYR A 59 32.15 5.75 17.86
C TYR A 59 32.85 6.36 19.08
N MET A 60 32.50 5.95 20.31
CA MET A 60 33.21 6.40 21.52
C MET A 60 34.66 5.92 21.57
N THR A 61 34.92 4.69 21.14
CA THR A 61 36.28 4.14 21.04
C THR A 61 37.10 4.90 19.98
N LYS A 62 36.49 5.21 18.82
CA LYS A 62 37.13 6.01 17.76
C LYS A 62 37.38 7.45 18.19
N LEU A 63 36.50 8.05 18.99
CA LEU A 63 36.68 9.40 19.54
C LEU A 63 37.87 9.45 20.52
N ASP A 64 38.01 8.43 21.37
CA ASP A 64 39.14 8.31 22.31
C ASP A 64 40.49 8.04 21.60
N GLU A 65 40.49 7.24 20.53
CA GLU A 65 41.67 7.08 19.66
C GLU A 65 42.06 8.40 18.98
N LEU A 66 41.07 9.15 18.50
CA LEU A 66 41.27 10.45 17.86
C LEU A 66 41.88 11.46 18.85
N MET A 67 41.38 11.48 20.10
CA MET A 67 41.91 12.32 21.18
C MET A 67 43.36 12.02 21.55
N ARG A 68 43.77 10.74 21.53
CA ARG A 68 45.18 10.36 21.75
C ARG A 68 46.07 10.74 20.58
N SER A 69 45.54 10.73 19.35
CA SER A 69 46.29 11.04 18.14
C SER A 69 46.51 12.55 17.91
N LEU A 70 45.56 13.38 18.34
CA LEU A 70 45.63 14.82 18.23
C LEU A 70 46.36 15.36 19.48
N LYS A 71 47.63 15.78 19.35
CA LYS A 71 48.30 16.59 20.38
C LYS A 71 47.62 17.97 20.47
N LEU A 72 46.48 18.01 21.15
CA LEU A 72 45.61 19.19 21.30
C LEU A 72 46.36 20.29 22.05
N SER A 73 46.67 21.39 21.37
CA SER A 73 47.61 22.41 21.86
C SER A 73 46.97 23.56 22.64
N THR A 74 45.66 23.54 22.90
CA THR A 74 44.96 24.62 23.65
C THR A 74 43.94 24.07 24.64
N ASN A 75 43.90 24.64 25.85
CA ASN A 75 43.00 24.22 26.94
C ASN A 75 41.51 24.35 26.59
N LYS A 76 41.12 25.29 25.72
CA LYS A 76 39.72 25.43 25.25
C LYS A 76 39.25 24.22 24.44
N THR A 77 40.08 23.68 23.55
CA THR A 77 39.72 22.54 22.70
C THR A 77 39.59 21.25 23.52
N LYS A 78 40.47 21.04 24.51
CA LYS A 78 40.34 19.90 25.43
C LYS A 78 39.03 19.95 26.23
N ARG A 79 38.63 21.15 26.67
CA ARG A 79 37.41 21.36 27.45
C ARG A 79 36.13 21.07 26.64
N LEU A 80 36.10 21.52 25.38
CA LEU A 80 34.99 21.23 24.46
C LEU A 80 34.85 19.72 24.18
N PHE A 81 35.97 19.02 23.98
CA PHE A 81 35.94 17.57 23.76
C PHE A 81 35.50 16.79 25.02
N GLU A 82 35.89 17.23 26.22
CA GLU A 82 35.39 16.63 27.47
C GLU A 82 33.88 16.86 27.67
N GLU A 83 33.35 18.00 27.25
CA GLU A 83 31.92 18.28 27.31
C GLU A 83 31.12 17.45 26.30
N ILE A 84 31.63 17.28 25.08
CA ILE A 84 31.04 16.38 24.07
C ILE A 84 31.05 14.93 24.57
N LYS A 85 32.14 14.49 25.22
CA LYS A 85 32.22 13.14 25.80
C LYS A 85 31.17 12.95 26.91
N ARG A 86 31.03 13.91 27.82
CA ARG A 86 30.00 13.86 28.89
C ARG A 86 28.57 13.86 28.33
N TYR A 87 28.33 14.59 27.24
CA TYR A 87 27.03 14.60 26.58
C TYR A 87 26.69 13.23 25.98
N LEU A 88 27.65 12.61 25.28
CA LEU A 88 27.48 11.27 24.69
C LEU A 88 27.32 10.18 25.77
N ASP A 89 28.08 10.24 26.86
CA ASP A 89 27.94 9.32 28.00
C ASP A 89 26.55 9.42 28.65
N LEU A 90 25.98 10.62 28.77
CA LEU A 90 24.63 10.82 29.28
C LEU A 90 23.55 10.24 28.34
N GLN A 91 23.72 10.40 27.03
CA GLN A 91 22.83 9.84 26.00
C GLN A 91 22.81 8.31 26.06
N ILE A 92 23.99 7.68 26.15
CA ILE A 92 24.10 6.22 26.28
C ILE A 92 23.45 5.74 27.59
N SER A 93 23.69 6.42 28.71
CA SER A 93 23.05 6.09 30.00
C SER A 93 21.51 6.21 29.96
N MET A 94 20.95 7.16 29.21
CA MET A 94 19.49 7.30 29.04
C MET A 94 18.88 6.15 28.21
N LYS A 95 19.62 5.63 27.21
CA LYS A 95 19.21 4.45 26.44
C LYS A 95 19.18 3.21 27.33
N ASP A 96 20.18 3.01 28.16
CA ASP A 96 20.24 1.89 29.13
C ASP A 96 19.10 1.98 30.16
N THR A 97 18.82 3.17 30.69
CA THR A 97 17.71 3.39 31.64
C THR A 97 16.34 3.11 30.99
N THR A 98 16.19 3.41 29.70
CA THR A 98 14.96 3.15 28.93
C THR A 98 14.78 1.67 28.60
N SER A 99 15.88 0.95 28.37
CA SER A 99 15.89 -0.51 28.19
C SER A 99 15.51 -1.23 29.50
N ILE A 100 16.07 -0.80 30.63
CA ILE A 100 15.73 -1.31 31.96
C ILE A 100 14.26 -1.04 32.30
N GLN A 101 13.75 0.17 32.04
CA GLN A 101 12.34 0.52 32.23
C GLN A 101 11.39 -0.40 31.44
N ARG A 102 11.70 -0.72 30.18
CA ARG A 102 10.89 -1.68 29.38
C ARG A 102 10.91 -3.10 29.94
N ASN A 103 12.07 -3.56 30.44
CA ASN A 103 12.19 -4.88 31.08
C ASN A 103 11.46 -4.94 32.44
N VAL A 104 11.34 -3.82 33.16
CA VAL A 104 10.57 -3.69 34.41
C VAL A 104 9.06 -3.56 34.12
N ASP A 105 8.67 -2.84 33.07
CA ASP A 105 7.28 -2.73 32.58
C ASP A 105 6.71 -4.10 32.14
N GLN A 106 7.56 -5.01 31.66
CA GLN A 106 7.19 -6.41 31.40
C GLN A 106 6.98 -7.26 32.68
N ARG A 107 7.44 -6.80 33.85
CA ARG A 107 7.40 -7.55 35.14
C ARG A 107 6.45 -6.97 36.20
N SER A 108 5.61 -5.98 35.87
CA SER A 108 4.55 -5.43 36.74
C SER A 108 4.98 -4.87 38.12
N ASP A 109 6.17 -4.28 38.24
CA ASP A 109 6.65 -3.67 39.51
C ASP A 109 6.50 -2.13 39.51
N VAL A 110 5.37 -1.64 40.04
CA VAL A 110 4.90 -0.24 39.93
C VAL A 110 5.83 0.76 40.64
N THR A 111 6.49 0.36 41.73
CA THR A 111 7.33 1.28 42.54
C THR A 111 8.67 1.58 41.87
N LYS A 112 9.27 0.59 41.18
CA LYS A 112 10.48 0.78 40.37
C LYS A 112 10.24 1.67 39.16
N ASN A 113 9.06 1.54 38.54
CA ASN A 113 8.66 2.36 37.39
C ASN A 113 8.57 3.85 37.72
N MET A 114 8.13 4.20 38.93
CA MET A 114 8.04 5.61 39.35
C MET A 114 9.44 6.22 39.53
N HIS A 115 10.37 5.49 40.14
CA HIS A 115 11.73 5.98 40.38
C HIS A 115 12.56 6.11 39.10
N LEU A 116 12.42 5.16 38.17
CA LEU A 116 13.09 5.21 36.86
C LEU A 116 12.54 6.32 35.96
N ARG A 117 11.25 6.67 36.08
CA ARG A 117 10.65 7.83 35.40
C ARG A 117 11.20 9.17 35.93
N ASP A 118 11.32 9.31 37.25
CA ASP A 118 11.93 10.51 37.87
C ASP A 118 13.41 10.65 37.50
N GLU A 119 14.15 9.54 37.44
CA GLU A 119 15.56 9.54 37.02
C GLU A 119 15.71 9.92 35.54
N LYS A 120 14.82 9.43 34.68
CA LYS A 120 14.77 9.78 33.25
C LYS A 120 14.42 11.26 33.03
N PHE A 121 13.49 11.80 33.82
CA PHE A 121 13.12 13.21 33.76
C PHE A 121 14.28 14.13 34.15
N LYS A 122 14.97 13.83 35.26
CA LYS A 122 16.16 14.57 35.71
C LYS A 122 17.33 14.49 34.73
N LYS A 123 17.54 13.32 34.09
CA LYS A 123 18.56 13.18 33.03
C LYS A 123 18.20 13.99 31.78
N GLY A 124 16.92 14.08 31.43
CA GLY A 124 16.41 14.90 30.33
C GLY A 124 16.60 16.40 30.54
N GLU A 125 16.29 16.93 31.73
CA GLU A 125 16.53 18.35 32.05
C GLU A 125 18.02 18.72 31.94
N LYS A 126 18.89 17.86 32.49
CA LYS A 126 20.35 18.06 32.44
C LYS A 126 20.90 18.02 31.01
N LEU A 127 20.27 17.25 30.12
CA LEU A 127 20.63 17.16 28.72
C LEU A 127 20.27 18.45 27.96
N GLU A 128 19.11 19.03 28.25
CA GLU A 128 18.69 20.31 27.65
C GLU A 128 19.57 21.47 28.13
N GLU A 129 19.95 21.49 29.42
CA GLU A 129 20.93 22.46 29.94
C GLU A 129 22.30 22.37 29.23
N MET A 130 22.77 21.15 28.93
CA MET A 130 24.02 20.96 28.18
C MET A 130 23.88 21.35 26.70
N ARG A 131 22.69 21.17 26.11
CA ARG A 131 22.38 21.57 24.73
C ARG A 131 22.43 23.09 24.57
N VAL A 132 21.92 23.83 25.55
CA VAL A 132 22.01 25.31 25.57
C VAL A 132 23.45 25.77 25.71
N LYS A 133 24.24 25.17 26.62
CA LYS A 133 25.67 25.49 26.76
C LYS A 133 26.49 25.18 25.50
N GLN A 134 26.15 24.09 24.80
CA GLN A 134 26.78 23.74 23.52
C GLN A 134 26.53 24.80 22.45
N HIS A 135 25.30 25.32 22.36
CA HIS A 135 24.95 26.36 21.40
C HIS A 135 25.72 27.67 21.63
N ASP A 136 25.98 28.01 22.90
CA ASP A 136 26.79 29.19 23.26
C ASP A 136 28.28 29.01 22.90
N ILE A 137 28.82 27.80 23.05
CA ILE A 137 30.21 27.49 22.67
C ILE A 137 30.37 27.44 21.14
N GLU A 138 29.38 26.94 20.40
CA GLU A 138 29.34 26.99 18.93
C GLU A 138 29.35 28.45 18.42
N LYS A 139 28.58 29.34 19.07
CA LYS A 139 28.63 30.78 18.79
C LYS A 139 30.00 31.40 19.06
N GLU A 140 30.67 31.03 20.15
CA GLU A 140 32.05 31.50 20.42
C GLU A 140 33.04 31.05 19.35
N LEU A 141 32.97 29.78 18.91
CA LEU A 141 33.87 29.24 17.88
C LEU A 141 33.66 29.90 16.51
N ILE A 142 32.41 30.17 16.14
CA ILE A 142 32.08 30.89 14.90
C ILE A 142 32.63 32.33 14.96
N HIS A 143 32.53 33.00 16.11
CA HIS A 143 33.12 34.34 16.30
C HIS A 143 34.66 34.32 16.27
N GLU A 144 35.29 33.24 16.72
CA GLU A 144 36.74 33.07 16.65
C GLU A 144 37.21 32.78 15.22
N GLN A 145 36.44 31.99 14.45
CA GLN A 145 36.62 31.79 13.01
C GLN A 145 36.51 33.10 12.23
N MET A 146 35.50 33.92 12.50
CA MET A 146 35.34 35.22 11.85
C MET A 146 36.49 36.19 12.19
N ARG A 147 37.03 36.13 13.42
CA ARG A 147 38.23 36.89 13.80
C ARG A 147 39.49 36.41 13.06
N HIS A 148 39.68 35.11 12.90
CA HIS A 148 40.80 34.57 12.13
C HIS A 148 40.67 34.85 10.63
N HIS A 149 39.45 34.79 10.08
CA HIS A 149 39.19 35.14 8.67
C HIS A 149 39.47 36.62 8.40
N ARG A 150 39.08 37.54 9.30
CA ARG A 150 39.47 38.96 9.22
C ARG A 150 40.98 39.19 9.32
N ALA A 151 41.69 38.44 10.15
CA ALA A 151 43.15 38.54 10.27
C ALA A 151 43.88 38.00 9.03
N THR A 152 43.28 37.04 8.30
CA THR A 152 43.85 36.47 7.07
C THR A 152 43.63 37.41 5.87
N ILE A 153 42.46 38.05 5.79
CA ILE A 153 42.16 39.07 4.77
C ILE A 153 43.04 40.33 4.93
N SER A 154 43.48 40.64 6.16
CA SER A 154 44.45 41.71 6.44
C SER A 154 45.88 41.42 5.93
N HIS A 155 46.20 40.18 5.57
CA HIS A 155 47.54 39.80 5.10
C HIS A 155 47.64 39.68 3.58
N ASP A 156 46.52 39.50 2.87
CA ASP A 156 46.44 39.39 1.40
C ASP A 156 46.19 40.73 0.67
N SER A 157 46.07 41.85 1.40
CA SER A 157 45.85 43.18 0.81
C SER A 157 47.11 44.07 0.79
N ARG A 158 48.33 43.49 0.81
CA ARG A 158 49.59 44.24 0.72
C ARG A 158 50.27 44.27 -0.65
N ASP A 159 49.76 43.56 -1.65
CA ASP A 159 50.27 43.62 -3.02
C ASP A 159 49.15 43.96 -4.00
N PHE A 160 48.58 45.16 -3.92
CA PHE A 160 47.98 45.89 -5.05
C PHE A 160 47.68 47.34 -4.62
N GLU A 161 48.74 48.09 -4.28
CA GLU A 161 48.69 49.56 -4.34
C GLU A 161 49.00 50.01 -5.77
N GLY A 162 48.04 50.68 -6.41
CA GLY A 162 48.24 51.19 -7.76
C GLY A 162 47.12 52.07 -8.32
N LYS A 163 46.60 53.01 -7.53
CA LYS A 163 46.24 54.40 -7.92
C LYS A 163 45.34 55.09 -6.87
N ALA A 164 45.95 56.07 -6.21
CA ALA A 164 45.37 57.33 -5.71
C ALA A 164 43.94 57.34 -5.11
N LYS A 165 43.90 57.16 -3.78
CA LYS A 165 43.29 58.00 -2.73
C LYS A 165 42.98 59.49 -3.09
N PRO A 166 42.34 60.29 -2.19
CA PRO A 166 41.27 60.02 -1.20
C PRO A 166 40.29 61.22 -0.97
N ASN A 167 39.22 61.07 -0.18
CA ASN A 167 39.07 61.69 1.16
C ASN A 167 37.62 61.91 1.66
N TYR A 168 37.44 61.43 2.91
CA TYR A 168 36.77 62.03 4.07
C TYR A 168 35.29 61.74 4.37
N PHE A 169 35.14 60.75 5.27
CA PHE A 169 34.82 60.89 6.70
C PHE A 169 33.36 61.07 7.21
N GLN A 170 33.08 60.17 8.16
CA GLN A 170 32.41 60.36 9.46
C GLN A 170 30.89 60.24 9.58
N ALA A 171 30.50 59.14 10.24
CA ALA A 171 29.79 59.08 11.54
C ALA A 171 28.58 60.01 11.76
N ASP A 172 27.45 59.47 12.25
CA ASP A 172 27.18 59.35 13.69
C ASP A 172 25.72 58.90 13.96
N VAL A 173 25.60 57.96 14.90
CA VAL A 173 24.81 57.99 16.15
C VAL A 173 23.31 58.33 16.15
N HIS A 174 22.58 57.41 16.80
CA HIS A 174 21.37 57.52 17.65
C HIS A 174 20.46 58.77 17.54
N LYS A 175 19.14 58.56 17.58
CA LYS A 175 18.31 58.73 18.80
C LYS A 175 16.78 58.71 18.53
N ASP A 176 16.11 57.98 19.42
CA ASP A 176 14.97 58.40 20.25
C ASP A 176 13.55 58.60 19.71
N LEU A 177 12.67 57.79 20.32
CA LEU A 177 11.53 58.15 21.18
C LEU A 177 10.17 58.57 20.58
N GLU A 178 9.19 57.73 20.94
CA GLU A 178 7.97 58.05 21.70
C GLU A 178 6.63 58.38 21.02
N SER A 179 5.67 57.50 21.36
CA SER A 179 4.36 57.77 21.99
C SER A 179 3.10 58.02 21.12
N HIS A 180 2.22 56.98 21.15
CA HIS A 180 0.78 56.95 21.52
C HIS A 180 -0.25 57.99 21.00
N PRO A 181 -1.60 57.76 21.09
CA PRO A 181 -2.40 56.53 21.32
C PRO A 181 -3.73 56.40 20.49
N VAL A 182 -4.31 55.19 20.54
CA VAL A 182 -5.76 54.81 20.73
C VAL A 182 -6.87 55.52 19.94
N LYS A 183 -7.71 54.70 19.26
CA LYS A 183 -9.19 54.71 19.41
C LYS A 183 -9.80 53.33 19.07
N LYS A 184 -10.46 52.75 20.07
CA LYS A 184 -11.50 51.70 19.96
C LYS A 184 -12.84 52.41 19.76
N GLU A 185 -13.71 51.84 18.95
CA GLU A 185 -15.16 51.98 19.10
C GLU A 185 -15.82 50.63 18.76
N ASN A 186 -16.92 50.38 19.46
CA ASN A 186 -17.58 49.10 19.75
C ASN A 186 -19.04 49.18 19.25
N GLU A 187 -19.74 48.04 19.33
CA GLU A 187 -21.20 47.85 19.49
C GLU A 187 -22.10 47.67 18.24
N ASP A 188 -22.41 46.39 17.97
CA ASP A 188 -23.70 45.70 18.16
C ASP A 188 -25.07 46.32 17.78
N ASN A 189 -25.90 45.40 17.25
CA ASN A 189 -27.37 45.33 17.12
C ASN A 189 -28.04 45.86 15.84
N ILE A 190 -28.78 44.97 15.16
CA ILE A 190 -30.25 45.05 14.94
C ILE A 190 -30.77 43.69 14.42
N VAL A 191 -31.92 43.29 14.97
CA VAL A 191 -32.70 42.07 14.78
C VAL A 191 -33.92 42.36 13.87
N GLU A 192 -34.35 41.33 13.11
CA GLU A 192 -35.69 41.11 12.50
C GLU A 192 -36.29 42.11 11.47
N LYS A 193 -36.57 41.61 10.26
CA LYS A 193 -37.91 41.43 9.63
C LYS A 193 -37.81 41.34 8.10
N GLU A 194 -38.32 40.27 7.51
CA GLU A 194 -39.44 40.28 6.54
C GLU A 194 -39.64 38.90 5.90
N GLN A 195 -40.65 38.19 6.40
CA GLN A 195 -41.39 37.16 5.69
C GLN A 195 -42.50 37.84 4.85
N GLU A 196 -42.82 37.19 3.72
CA GLU A 196 -44.08 37.24 2.97
C GLU A 196 -44.36 38.41 2.01
N ARG A 197 -44.31 38.09 0.70
CA ARG A 197 -45.33 38.51 -0.27
C ARG A 197 -45.55 37.43 -1.36
N ASN A 198 -46.62 36.67 -1.12
CA ASN A 198 -47.60 36.03 -2.04
C ASN A 198 -47.88 36.83 -3.35
N ILE A 199 -48.40 36.35 -4.50
CA ILE A 199 -49.28 35.20 -4.85
C ILE A 199 -49.36 35.06 -6.41
N ALA A 200 -49.62 33.82 -6.85
CA ALA A 200 -50.38 33.26 -8.01
C ALA A 200 -50.25 33.73 -9.47
N GLU A 201 -50.10 32.73 -10.34
CA GLU A 201 -50.94 32.32 -11.49
C GLU A 201 -50.47 30.91 -11.92
N ASP A 202 -51.20 29.94 -12.47
CA ASP A 202 -52.55 29.43 -12.29
C ASP A 202 -52.52 27.96 -12.81
N LYS A 203 -53.43 27.08 -12.37
CA LYS A 203 -53.54 25.64 -12.75
C LYS A 203 -54.45 25.43 -13.97
N VAL A 204 -54.23 24.37 -14.78
CA VAL A 204 -55.29 23.57 -15.45
C VAL A 204 -54.84 22.10 -15.72
N GLU A 205 -55.64 21.16 -15.18
CA GLU A 205 -56.05 19.77 -15.55
C GLU A 205 -55.04 18.71 -16.06
N GLU A 206 -54.94 17.46 -15.59
CA GLU A 206 -55.83 16.37 -15.08
C GLU A 206 -56.19 15.28 -16.13
N GLU A 207 -55.73 14.05 -15.80
CA GLU A 207 -56.16 12.66 -16.11
C GLU A 207 -56.80 12.21 -17.45
N LEU A 208 -56.36 11.01 -17.91
CA LEU A 208 -57.24 9.94 -18.41
C LEU A 208 -56.50 8.57 -18.47
N GLU A 209 -56.92 7.63 -17.61
CA GLU A 209 -56.71 6.18 -17.75
C GLU A 209 -57.78 5.54 -18.69
N ILE A 210 -57.53 4.29 -19.10
CA ILE A 210 -58.46 3.11 -19.17
C ILE A 210 -58.47 2.32 -20.52
N HIS A 211 -57.91 1.09 -20.41
CA HIS A 211 -58.28 -0.24 -20.97
C HIS A 211 -58.45 -0.52 -22.47
N ILE A 212 -57.93 -1.68 -22.93
CA ILE A 212 -58.69 -2.84 -23.49
C ILE A 212 -57.78 -4.08 -23.79
N THR A 213 -58.07 -5.18 -23.08
CA THR A 213 -58.03 -6.66 -23.35
C THR A 213 -56.86 -7.46 -23.97
N LYS A 214 -56.39 -8.44 -23.16
CA LYS A 214 -56.20 -9.92 -23.34
C LYS A 214 -56.17 -10.60 -24.73
N LYS A 215 -55.15 -11.46 -24.93
CA LYS A 215 -55.14 -12.89 -25.38
C LYS A 215 -53.67 -13.41 -25.28
N GLY A 216 -53.31 -14.50 -24.59
CA GLY A 216 -53.47 -15.94 -24.95
C GLY A 216 -52.70 -16.24 -26.25
N ASP A 217 -51.70 -17.12 -26.42
CA ASP A 217 -51.32 -18.39 -25.78
C ASP A 217 -49.85 -18.76 -26.13
N ALA A 218 -49.17 -19.46 -25.21
CA ALA A 218 -48.41 -20.71 -25.39
C ALA A 218 -48.09 -21.22 -26.83
N GLU A 219 -46.82 -21.54 -27.13
CA GLU A 219 -46.35 -22.92 -27.33
C GLU A 219 -44.83 -23.02 -27.58
N GLU A 220 -44.28 -24.12 -27.06
CA GLU A 220 -42.92 -24.63 -27.23
C GLU A 220 -42.66 -25.11 -28.67
N GLN A 221 -41.39 -25.15 -29.11
CA GLN A 221 -40.81 -26.41 -29.62
C GLN A 221 -39.27 -26.37 -29.73
N LYS A 222 -38.69 -27.41 -29.13
CA LYS A 222 -37.33 -27.93 -29.31
C LYS A 222 -37.14 -28.50 -30.73
N ILE A 223 -35.89 -28.67 -31.19
CA ILE A 223 -35.21 -29.98 -31.39
C ILE A 223 -33.92 -29.83 -32.25
N GLU A 224 -32.83 -30.28 -31.62
CA GLU A 224 -31.68 -31.10 -32.05
C GLU A 224 -30.93 -30.99 -33.40
N ILE A 225 -29.59 -30.89 -33.24
CA ILE A 225 -28.51 -31.83 -33.64
C ILE A 225 -28.49 -32.34 -35.09
N LEU A 226 -27.35 -32.15 -35.77
CA LEU A 226 -26.49 -33.22 -36.32
C LEU A 226 -25.20 -32.65 -36.91
N GLY A 227 -24.07 -33.15 -36.41
CA GLY A 227 -22.74 -32.93 -36.99
C GLY A 227 -22.43 -33.85 -38.16
N LYS A 228 -21.31 -33.58 -38.84
CA LYS A 228 -20.46 -34.55 -39.55
C LYS A 228 -19.14 -33.91 -40.00
N GLU A 229 -18.10 -34.25 -39.24
CA GLU A 229 -16.81 -34.83 -39.63
C GLU A 229 -16.13 -34.60 -41.00
N ASN A 230 -14.79 -34.43 -40.88
CA ASN A 230 -13.68 -34.83 -41.76
C ASN A 230 -13.45 -34.00 -43.04
N ASN A 231 -12.24 -33.58 -43.44
CA ASN A 231 -10.95 -34.28 -43.37
C ASN A 231 -9.75 -33.33 -43.61
N LYS A 232 -8.57 -33.85 -43.24
CA LYS A 232 -7.19 -33.35 -43.32
C LYS A 232 -6.75 -32.80 -44.70
N ILE A 233 -5.75 -31.90 -44.70
CA ILE A 233 -4.43 -31.95 -45.41
C ILE A 233 -3.73 -30.58 -45.24
N GLY A 234 -2.45 -30.56 -44.82
CA GLY A 234 -1.51 -29.44 -45.07
C GLY A 234 -0.41 -29.92 -46.04
N PRO A 235 0.74 -29.24 -46.25
CA PRO A 235 1.11 -27.83 -46.01
C PRO A 235 1.84 -27.17 -47.22
N LYS A 236 2.29 -25.90 -47.07
CA LYS A 236 3.49 -25.22 -47.66
C LYS A 236 3.29 -23.95 -48.52
N GLU A 237 3.97 -22.89 -48.07
CA GLU A 237 4.95 -22.00 -48.77
C GLU A 237 4.61 -21.46 -50.19
N ASP A 238 4.38 -20.14 -50.34
CA ASP A 238 5.40 -19.15 -50.81
C ASP A 238 4.82 -17.86 -51.46
N ASN A 239 5.54 -16.76 -51.15
CA ASN A 239 5.78 -15.51 -51.89
C ASN A 239 4.75 -14.37 -51.99
N GLU A 240 5.12 -13.29 -51.29
CA GLU A 240 5.44 -11.95 -51.83
C GLU A 240 5.01 -11.63 -53.27
N ARG A 241 4.19 -10.57 -53.42
CA ARG A 241 4.45 -9.40 -54.30
C ARG A 241 3.33 -8.37 -54.17
N VAL A 242 3.70 -7.14 -54.56
CA VAL A 242 2.89 -5.94 -54.75
C VAL A 242 2.81 -4.99 -53.54
N LEU A 243 3.98 -4.43 -53.22
CA LEU A 243 4.14 -2.99 -53.00
C LEU A 243 4.65 -2.41 -54.33
N GLU A 244 3.84 -1.64 -55.03
CA GLU A 244 4.27 -0.55 -55.91
C GLU A 244 3.03 0.27 -56.31
N GLU A 245 3.23 1.58 -56.50
CA GLU A 245 2.24 2.57 -56.93
C GLU A 245 1.28 3.11 -55.86
N ASN A 246 1.81 4.05 -55.05
CA ASN A 246 1.30 5.43 -55.00
C ASN A 246 2.22 6.31 -54.13
N LYS A 247 3.35 6.68 -54.71
CA LYS A 247 4.14 7.86 -54.33
C LYS A 247 4.15 8.77 -55.55
N GLU A 248 3.30 9.79 -55.57
CA GLU A 248 3.51 11.03 -56.34
C GLU A 248 2.40 12.04 -55.99
N GLU A 249 2.48 12.60 -54.79
CA GLU A 249 2.06 13.99 -54.50
C GLU A 249 2.41 14.29 -53.05
N ASN A 250 3.60 14.86 -52.83
CA ASN A 250 3.88 15.89 -51.81
C ASN A 250 5.39 16.08 -51.69
N ASP A 251 5.97 16.72 -52.70
CA ASP A 251 7.27 17.36 -52.57
C ASP A 251 7.11 18.82 -52.99
N LYS A 252 6.89 19.69 -52.00
CA LYS A 252 7.34 21.09 -51.88
C LYS A 252 6.58 21.83 -50.77
N ASN A 253 6.99 21.59 -49.52
CA ASN A 253 7.42 22.69 -48.64
C ASN A 253 8.13 22.10 -47.43
N GLY A 254 9.45 22.17 -47.47
CA GLY A 254 10.33 21.71 -46.41
C GLY A 254 10.47 22.69 -45.26
N ASN A 255 10.81 22.09 -44.11
CA ASN A 255 11.51 22.65 -42.96
C ASN A 255 10.78 23.65 -42.05
N LYS A 256 10.07 23.07 -41.06
CA LYS A 256 10.36 23.23 -39.62
C LYS A 256 9.63 22.14 -38.84
N ASN A 257 10.28 21.66 -37.76
CA ASN A 257 9.87 20.61 -36.81
C ASN A 257 10.41 19.21 -37.13
N LYS A 258 11.74 19.10 -37.10
CA LYS A 258 12.48 17.84 -37.08
C LYS A 258 12.90 17.41 -35.66
N GLU A 259 12.43 18.09 -34.61
CA GLU A 259 12.77 17.79 -33.20
C GLU A 259 11.56 17.27 -32.37
N ASP A 260 10.32 17.36 -32.87
CA ASP A 260 9.12 16.84 -32.17
C ASP A 260 8.75 15.40 -32.56
N LEU A 261 9.46 14.80 -33.51
CA LEU A 261 9.25 13.42 -33.98
C LEU A 261 10.23 12.41 -33.36
N GLU A 262 11.23 12.87 -32.59
CA GLU A 262 12.15 12.01 -31.85
C GLU A 262 11.56 11.61 -30.47
N GLY A 263 10.81 12.48 -29.79
CA GLY A 263 10.16 12.15 -28.52
C GLY A 263 9.02 11.13 -28.62
N VAL A 264 8.22 11.19 -29.70
CA VAL A 264 7.15 10.21 -29.97
C VAL A 264 7.71 8.88 -30.49
N LYS A 265 8.88 8.91 -31.15
CA LYS A 265 9.64 7.69 -31.49
C LYS A 265 10.26 7.06 -30.26
N GLU A 266 10.83 7.81 -29.33
CA GLU A 266 11.36 7.28 -28.07
C GLU A 266 10.27 6.65 -27.18
N GLU A 267 9.04 7.17 -27.20
CA GLU A 267 7.94 6.63 -26.37
C GLU A 267 7.27 5.41 -27.02
N ARG A 268 7.17 5.38 -28.37
CA ARG A 268 6.86 4.14 -29.10
C ARG A 268 7.98 3.11 -28.98
N GLU A 269 9.24 3.51 -29.03
CA GLU A 269 10.40 2.63 -28.79
C GLU A 269 10.47 2.19 -27.34
N ARG A 270 10.07 2.96 -26.33
CA ARG A 270 10.01 2.48 -24.94
C ARG A 270 8.85 1.53 -24.66
N VAL A 271 7.69 1.72 -25.29
CA VAL A 271 6.56 0.78 -25.21
C VAL A 271 6.85 -0.49 -26.03
N VAL A 272 7.46 -0.35 -27.21
CA VAL A 272 7.98 -1.45 -28.02
C VAL A 272 9.12 -2.15 -27.30
N VAL A 273 10.06 -1.48 -26.63
CA VAL A 273 11.12 -2.10 -25.79
C VAL A 273 10.54 -2.72 -24.51
N LYS A 274 9.37 -2.29 -24.00
CA LYS A 274 8.67 -2.99 -22.91
C LYS A 274 7.91 -4.22 -23.40
N ILE A 275 7.41 -4.21 -24.63
CA ILE A 275 6.69 -5.33 -25.26
C ILE A 275 7.69 -6.34 -25.84
N GLU A 276 8.73 -5.90 -26.55
CA GLU A 276 9.91 -6.64 -26.98
C GLU A 276 10.75 -7.08 -25.78
N GLY A 277 10.86 -6.29 -24.71
CA GLY A 277 11.44 -6.73 -23.45
C GLY A 277 10.65 -7.87 -22.83
N ASN A 278 9.32 -7.88 -22.95
CA ASN A 278 8.48 -9.00 -22.57
C ASN A 278 8.63 -10.19 -23.52
N MET A 279 8.74 -9.98 -24.83
CA MET A 279 8.92 -11.06 -25.82
C MET A 279 10.32 -11.68 -25.75
N GLU A 280 11.39 -10.90 -25.63
CA GLU A 280 12.76 -11.37 -25.40
C GLU A 280 12.89 -12.05 -24.04
N GLU A 281 12.19 -11.57 -23.01
CA GLU A 281 12.17 -12.23 -21.70
C GLU A 281 11.35 -13.52 -21.68
N GLU A 282 10.25 -13.58 -22.43
CA GLU A 282 9.47 -14.80 -22.68
C GLU A 282 10.26 -15.78 -23.53
N GLU A 283 11.01 -15.30 -24.52
CA GLU A 283 11.88 -16.11 -25.37
C GLU A 283 13.11 -16.61 -24.60
N LYS A 284 13.69 -15.80 -23.71
CA LYS A 284 14.70 -16.22 -22.73
C LYS A 284 14.15 -17.29 -21.79
N VAL A 285 12.92 -17.14 -21.28
CA VAL A 285 12.29 -18.19 -20.45
C VAL A 285 11.98 -19.44 -21.24
N LYS A 286 11.46 -19.32 -22.46
CA LYS A 286 11.25 -20.47 -23.36
C LYS A 286 12.57 -21.17 -23.63
N ASN A 287 13.64 -20.45 -23.89
CA ASN A 287 14.98 -21.00 -24.07
C ASN A 287 15.52 -21.67 -22.79
N MET A 288 15.32 -21.07 -21.62
CA MET A 288 15.72 -21.66 -20.32
C MET A 288 14.88 -22.90 -19.98
N VAL A 289 13.58 -22.91 -20.26
CA VAL A 289 12.66 -24.04 -20.08
C VAL A 289 12.95 -25.15 -21.10
N GLU A 290 13.28 -24.81 -22.35
CA GLU A 290 13.77 -25.77 -23.34
C GLU A 290 15.11 -26.37 -22.92
N THR A 291 15.99 -25.58 -22.29
CA THR A 291 17.26 -26.06 -21.74
C THR A 291 17.01 -27.02 -20.56
N GLU A 292 16.02 -26.74 -19.71
CA GLU A 292 15.58 -27.65 -18.63
C GLU A 292 14.98 -28.97 -19.18
N LYS A 293 14.18 -28.87 -20.25
CA LYS A 293 13.62 -30.03 -20.99
C LYS A 293 14.72 -30.86 -21.66
N LYS A 294 15.67 -30.23 -22.35
CA LYS A 294 16.82 -30.87 -23.01
C LYS A 294 17.81 -31.48 -22.01
N GLY A 295 17.91 -30.92 -20.81
CA GLY A 295 18.79 -31.39 -19.73
C GLY A 295 18.23 -32.54 -18.87
N ASN A 296 17.05 -33.08 -19.18
CA ASN A 296 16.40 -34.15 -18.40
C ASN A 296 16.16 -33.79 -16.91
N LEU A 297 16.10 -32.49 -16.58
CA LEU A 297 15.94 -31.97 -15.21
C LEU A 297 14.48 -32.01 -14.72
N LEU A 298 13.51 -32.20 -15.63
CA LEU A 298 12.09 -32.44 -15.31
C LEU A 298 11.85 -33.72 -14.49
N ASN A 299 12.82 -34.65 -14.45
CA ASN A 299 12.76 -35.84 -13.60
C ASN A 299 12.97 -35.55 -12.10
N GLN A 300 13.23 -34.30 -11.69
CA GLN A 300 13.41 -33.96 -10.27
C GLN A 300 12.15 -34.22 -9.42
N TYR A 301 10.96 -34.18 -10.03
CA TYR A 301 9.69 -34.49 -9.34
C TYR A 301 9.27 -35.96 -9.47
N ALA A 302 9.96 -36.76 -10.30
CA ALA A 302 9.61 -38.15 -10.55
C ALA A 302 10.19 -39.12 -9.48
N SER A 303 11.25 -38.72 -8.76
CA SER A 303 11.77 -39.50 -7.63
C SER A 303 11.12 -39.04 -6.32
N PHE A 304 10.01 -39.68 -5.97
CA PHE A 304 9.43 -39.51 -4.63
C PHE A 304 10.41 -40.04 -3.58
N PRO A 305 10.70 -39.30 -2.50
CA PRO A 305 11.45 -39.87 -1.39
C PRO A 305 10.69 -41.08 -0.84
N GLU A 306 11.41 -42.15 -0.55
CA GLU A 306 10.84 -43.42 -0.07
C GLU A 306 10.10 -43.25 1.26
N ALA A 307 10.50 -42.22 2.04
CA ALA A 307 9.84 -41.74 3.24
C ALA A 307 9.81 -40.21 3.29
N ILE A 308 8.71 -39.62 3.76
CA ILE A 308 8.63 -38.20 4.11
C ILE A 308 8.97 -38.08 5.59
N TYR A 309 10.14 -37.53 5.91
CA TYR A 309 10.59 -37.40 7.29
C TYR A 309 9.68 -36.47 8.08
N VAL A 310 9.32 -36.92 9.28
CA VAL A 310 8.55 -36.18 10.29
C VAL A 310 9.45 -36.00 11.50
N ASN A 311 9.30 -34.89 12.22
CA ASN A 311 10.10 -34.56 13.41
C ASN A 311 11.60 -34.44 13.08
N LEU A 312 11.92 -33.58 12.12
CA LEU A 312 13.31 -33.23 11.85
C LEU A 312 13.93 -32.53 13.07
N PRO A 313 15.26 -32.61 13.23
CA PRO A 313 15.98 -31.82 14.23
C PRO A 313 15.62 -30.33 14.16
N PRO A 314 15.51 -29.60 15.29
CA PRO A 314 15.14 -28.18 15.29
C PRO A 314 16.08 -27.27 14.47
N ASP A 315 17.30 -27.71 14.19
CA ASP A 315 18.31 -27.04 13.38
C ASP A 315 18.26 -27.43 11.88
N ALA A 316 17.34 -28.31 11.48
CA ALA A 316 17.15 -28.65 10.09
C ALA A 316 16.61 -27.44 9.29
N PRO A 317 16.92 -27.35 7.97
CA PRO A 317 16.60 -26.17 7.18
C PRO A 317 15.11 -25.79 7.21
N GLY A 318 14.84 -24.60 7.72
CA GLY A 318 13.50 -24.02 7.77
C GLY A 318 12.61 -24.53 8.90
N GLU A 319 13.08 -25.44 9.75
CA GLU A 319 12.35 -25.93 10.93
C GLU A 319 12.01 -24.79 11.89
N MET A 320 10.91 -24.96 12.61
CA MET A 320 10.37 -23.96 13.54
C MET A 320 10.13 -22.58 12.89
N GLY A 321 9.89 -22.56 11.57
CA GLY A 321 9.66 -21.34 10.81
C GLY A 321 10.92 -20.49 10.60
N THR A 322 12.11 -21.03 10.84
CA THR A 322 13.36 -20.34 10.52
C THR A 322 13.47 -20.11 9.01
N GLY A 323 14.15 -19.03 8.62
CA GLY A 323 14.43 -18.74 7.21
C GLY A 323 15.71 -19.42 6.77
N ILE A 324 15.80 -19.72 5.48
CA ILE A 324 17.07 -20.08 4.85
C ILE A 324 17.49 -18.97 3.89
N ASN A 325 18.78 -18.60 3.95
CA ASN A 325 19.32 -17.61 3.04
C ASN A 325 20.15 -18.32 1.98
N ILE A 326 19.76 -18.17 0.72
CA ILE A 326 20.46 -18.76 -0.41
C ILE A 326 21.55 -17.78 -0.88
N ASP A 327 22.81 -18.19 -0.79
CA ASP A 327 23.91 -17.46 -1.42
C ASP A 327 23.92 -17.75 -2.92
N VAL A 328 23.17 -16.95 -3.68
CA VAL A 328 23.00 -17.10 -5.12
C VAL A 328 24.33 -16.99 -5.88
N ALA A 329 25.28 -16.21 -5.37
CA ALA A 329 26.58 -16.02 -6.02
C ALA A 329 27.47 -17.27 -5.90
N ALA A 330 27.27 -18.07 -4.85
CA ALA A 330 27.96 -19.33 -4.62
C ALA A 330 27.31 -20.53 -5.33
N LEU A 331 26.12 -20.37 -5.93
CA LEU A 331 25.44 -21.48 -6.61
C LEU A 331 26.15 -21.88 -7.92
N PRO A 332 26.35 -23.18 -8.19
CA PRO A 332 26.75 -23.66 -9.50
C PRO A 332 25.77 -23.22 -10.59
N PRO A 333 26.20 -23.10 -11.86
CA PRO A 333 25.35 -22.55 -12.94
C PRO A 333 23.98 -23.22 -13.11
N ASN A 334 23.91 -24.54 -12.94
CA ASN A 334 22.66 -25.30 -13.04
C ASN A 334 21.69 -25.04 -11.87
N GLU A 335 22.18 -24.93 -10.64
CA GLU A 335 21.35 -24.63 -9.47
C GLU A 335 20.94 -23.15 -9.45
N ARG A 336 21.82 -22.26 -9.91
CA ARG A 336 21.48 -20.84 -10.13
C ARG A 336 20.36 -20.68 -11.16
N LEU A 337 20.40 -21.46 -12.23
CA LEU A 337 19.33 -21.46 -13.24
C LEU A 337 17.97 -21.88 -12.62
N LYS A 338 17.96 -22.88 -11.74
CA LYS A 338 16.74 -23.29 -11.00
C LYS A 338 16.21 -22.18 -10.11
N TYR A 339 17.10 -21.49 -9.39
CA TYR A 339 16.75 -20.33 -8.58
C TYR A 339 16.10 -19.21 -9.42
N GLU A 340 16.75 -18.81 -10.53
CA GLU A 340 16.25 -17.73 -11.39
C GLU A 340 14.90 -18.08 -12.04
N LEU A 341 14.74 -19.34 -12.49
CA LEU A 341 13.48 -19.84 -13.05
C LEU A 341 12.36 -19.90 -12.01
N GLY A 342 12.64 -20.40 -10.81
CA GLY A 342 11.68 -20.48 -9.72
C GLY A 342 11.18 -19.10 -9.28
N GLN A 343 12.10 -18.15 -9.14
CA GLN A 343 11.79 -16.76 -8.80
C GLN A 343 10.89 -16.10 -9.86
N LYS A 344 11.18 -16.34 -11.15
CA LYS A 344 10.39 -15.77 -12.25
C LYS A 344 9.01 -16.40 -12.37
N ARG A 345 8.89 -17.72 -12.23
CA ARG A 345 7.60 -18.43 -12.33
C ARG A 345 6.65 -18.12 -11.19
N ASN A 346 7.16 -17.99 -9.98
CA ASN A 346 6.31 -17.98 -8.79
C ASN A 346 6.27 -16.63 -8.06
N SER A 347 7.14 -15.67 -8.43
CA SER A 347 7.34 -14.42 -7.68
C SER A 347 7.78 -14.61 -6.22
N PHE A 348 8.39 -15.75 -5.91
CA PHE A 348 9.05 -16.08 -4.64
C PHE A 348 10.17 -17.10 -4.91
N ASP A 349 11.06 -17.29 -3.93
CA ASP A 349 12.21 -18.20 -4.01
C ASP A 349 11.78 -19.67 -3.86
N GLU A 350 11.32 -20.27 -4.96
CA GLU A 350 10.99 -21.70 -5.02
C GLU A 350 12.21 -22.56 -4.67
N TYR A 351 13.42 -22.13 -5.03
CA TYR A 351 14.63 -22.89 -4.74
C TYR A 351 14.87 -23.01 -3.24
N ALA A 352 14.70 -21.92 -2.48
CA ALA A 352 14.69 -21.97 -1.03
C ALA A 352 13.61 -22.94 -0.52
N SER A 353 12.39 -22.84 -1.03
CA SER A 353 11.31 -23.76 -0.65
C SER A 353 11.68 -25.24 -0.88
N THR A 354 12.44 -25.58 -1.93
CA THR A 354 12.85 -26.98 -2.18
C THR A 354 13.83 -27.54 -1.16
N LYS A 355 14.53 -26.69 -0.40
CA LYS A 355 15.45 -27.12 0.67
C LYS A 355 14.75 -27.28 2.02
N ILE A 356 13.50 -26.84 2.14
CA ILE A 356 12.70 -26.90 3.36
C ILE A 356 11.74 -28.08 3.29
N SER A 357 11.66 -28.85 4.37
CA SER A 357 10.71 -29.97 4.47
C SER A 357 9.28 -29.53 4.17
N VAL A 358 8.54 -30.37 3.43
CA VAL A 358 7.08 -30.17 3.23
C VAL A 358 6.29 -30.46 4.52
N ARG A 359 6.93 -31.03 5.54
CA ARG A 359 6.35 -31.29 6.88
C ARG A 359 7.11 -30.58 8.00
N ARG A 360 7.74 -29.43 7.70
CA ARG A 360 8.43 -28.65 8.74
C ARG A 360 7.49 -28.31 9.88
N GLN A 361 7.97 -28.12 11.10
CA GLN A 361 7.17 -27.66 12.24
C GLN A 361 7.17 -26.13 12.35
N LEU A 362 6.13 -25.59 13.00
CA LEU A 362 6.04 -24.18 13.38
C LEU A 362 5.85 -24.07 14.89
N PRO A 363 6.37 -23.00 15.53
CA PRO A 363 6.18 -22.77 16.96
C PRO A 363 4.71 -22.52 17.30
N ASP A 364 4.27 -22.90 18.51
CA ASP A 364 2.96 -22.50 19.01
C ASP A 364 2.99 -21.04 19.49
N VAL A 365 2.48 -20.14 18.64
CA VAL A 365 2.46 -18.69 18.86
C VAL A 365 1.24 -18.19 19.63
N ARG A 366 0.32 -19.10 20.02
CA ARG A 366 -0.90 -18.71 20.75
C ARG A 366 -0.55 -18.18 22.13
N SER A 367 -1.28 -17.14 22.56
CA SER A 367 -1.18 -16.64 23.93
C SER A 367 -1.68 -17.66 24.95
N GLU A 368 -1.33 -17.44 26.22
CA GLU A 368 -1.73 -18.36 27.29
C GLU A 368 -3.25 -18.40 27.47
N SER A 369 -3.94 -17.27 27.30
CA SER A 369 -5.40 -17.21 27.30
C SER A 369 -6.01 -18.02 26.16
N CYS A 370 -5.41 -17.99 24.96
CA CYS A 370 -5.84 -18.81 23.83
C CYS A 370 -5.66 -20.31 24.10
N LYS A 371 -4.58 -20.72 24.78
CA LYS A 371 -4.34 -22.12 25.16
C LYS A 371 -5.33 -22.61 26.22
N GLN A 372 -5.79 -21.72 27.08
CA GLN A 372 -6.75 -22.00 28.16
C GLN A 372 -8.21 -21.80 27.74
N ALA A 373 -8.46 -21.21 26.56
CA ALA A 373 -9.79 -20.89 26.07
C ALA A 373 -10.63 -22.16 25.89
N LYS A 374 -11.87 -22.13 26.38
CA LYS A 374 -12.80 -23.26 26.30
C LYS A 374 -13.46 -23.31 24.92
N ILE A 375 -13.19 -24.39 24.21
CA ILE A 375 -13.84 -24.75 22.94
C ILE A 375 -15.09 -25.59 23.23
N THR A 376 -16.20 -25.28 22.58
CA THR A 376 -17.45 -26.04 22.72
C THR A 376 -17.35 -27.32 21.91
N GLN A 377 -17.69 -28.46 22.51
CA GLN A 377 -17.66 -29.77 21.88
C GLN A 377 -19.08 -30.36 21.83
N PRO A 378 -19.41 -31.21 20.83
CA PRO A 378 -18.56 -31.59 19.70
C PRO A 378 -18.46 -30.48 18.64
N LEU A 379 -17.28 -30.34 18.02
CA LEU A 379 -17.11 -29.45 16.87
C LEU A 379 -17.60 -30.08 15.56
N PRO A 380 -18.24 -29.30 14.67
CA PRO A 380 -18.62 -29.78 13.35
C PRO A 380 -17.41 -30.03 12.45
N GLU A 381 -17.53 -30.97 11.52
CA GLU A 381 -16.52 -31.17 10.47
C GLU A 381 -16.50 -29.95 9.51
N THR A 382 -15.34 -29.69 8.91
CA THR A 382 -15.17 -28.75 7.81
C THR A 382 -14.70 -29.47 6.55
N CYS A 383 -15.03 -28.91 5.39
CA CYS A 383 -14.30 -29.21 4.17
C CYS A 383 -13.46 -28.00 3.76
N ILE A 384 -12.20 -28.28 3.46
CA ILE A 384 -11.21 -27.25 3.15
C ILE A 384 -11.10 -27.13 1.65
N ILE A 385 -11.23 -25.92 1.11
CA ILE A 385 -11.11 -25.65 -0.32
C ILE A 385 -9.83 -24.86 -0.56
N ILE A 386 -8.96 -25.40 -1.41
CA ILE A 386 -7.71 -24.77 -1.85
C ILE A 386 -7.76 -24.68 -3.37
N CYS A 387 -7.80 -23.46 -3.89
CA CYS A 387 -7.68 -23.21 -5.32
C CYS A 387 -6.22 -23.00 -5.67
N PHE A 388 -5.76 -23.57 -6.78
CA PHE A 388 -4.39 -23.36 -7.26
C PHE A 388 -4.36 -23.27 -8.78
N HIS A 389 -3.39 -22.49 -9.28
CA HIS A 389 -3.03 -22.43 -10.68
C HIS A 389 -1.51 -22.32 -10.73
N ASN A 390 -0.83 -23.30 -11.35
CA ASN A 390 0.63 -23.30 -11.50
C ASN A 390 1.40 -23.08 -10.19
N GLU A 391 0.95 -23.68 -9.10
CA GLU A 391 1.62 -23.53 -7.81
C GLU A 391 2.90 -24.37 -7.75
N ALA A 392 3.93 -23.83 -7.09
CA ALA A 392 5.18 -24.54 -6.84
C ALA A 392 4.93 -25.83 -6.05
N TRP A 393 5.54 -26.93 -6.48
CA TRP A 393 5.30 -28.28 -5.94
C TRP A 393 5.47 -28.34 -4.41
N THR A 394 6.63 -27.91 -3.90
CA THR A 394 6.92 -28.01 -2.46
C THR A 394 6.02 -27.12 -1.61
N VAL A 395 5.55 -26.00 -2.15
CA VAL A 395 4.68 -25.06 -1.45
C VAL A 395 3.26 -25.58 -1.36
N LEU A 396 2.71 -26.11 -2.46
CA LEU A 396 1.39 -26.75 -2.46
C LEU A 396 1.36 -27.96 -1.54
N LEU A 397 2.38 -28.81 -1.61
CA LEU A 397 2.48 -29.98 -0.73
C LEU A 397 2.62 -29.57 0.75
N ARG A 398 3.43 -28.56 1.04
CA ARG A 398 3.59 -28.05 2.41
C ARG A 398 2.28 -27.48 2.97
N THR A 399 1.47 -26.84 2.13
CA THR A 399 0.12 -26.42 2.49
C THR A 399 -0.75 -27.60 2.92
N VAL A 400 -0.84 -28.64 2.09
CA VAL A 400 -1.67 -29.83 2.38
C VAL A 400 -1.20 -30.55 3.64
N HIS A 401 0.09 -30.82 3.76
CA HIS A 401 0.66 -31.49 4.94
C HIS A 401 0.51 -30.65 6.20
N SER A 402 0.72 -29.33 6.11
CA SER A 402 0.52 -28.42 7.24
C SER A 402 -0.89 -28.48 7.82
N ILE A 403 -1.90 -28.58 6.95
CA ILE A 403 -3.31 -28.74 7.36
C ILE A 403 -3.50 -30.08 8.06
N LEU A 404 -3.05 -31.18 7.46
CA LEU A 404 -3.25 -32.53 8.00
C LEU A 404 -2.52 -32.75 9.32
N ASP A 405 -1.30 -32.23 9.42
CA ASP A 405 -0.42 -32.42 10.58
C ASP A 405 -0.86 -31.61 11.80
N ARG A 406 -1.61 -30.52 11.58
CA ARG A 406 -1.95 -29.52 12.62
C ARG A 406 -3.45 -29.31 12.79
N SER A 407 -4.27 -30.23 12.28
CA SER A 407 -5.72 -30.24 12.47
C SER A 407 -6.16 -31.58 13.04
N PRO A 408 -7.12 -31.62 13.99
CA PRO A 408 -7.70 -32.87 14.45
C PRO A 408 -8.32 -33.67 13.29
N PRO A 409 -7.93 -34.96 13.07
CA PRO A 409 -8.35 -35.72 11.88
C PRO A 409 -9.86 -35.92 11.73
N ASN A 410 -10.59 -35.87 12.84
CA ASN A 410 -12.05 -35.97 12.88
C ASN A 410 -12.77 -34.68 12.50
N LEU A 411 -12.08 -33.54 12.41
CA LEU A 411 -12.66 -32.26 11.98
C LEU A 411 -12.49 -32.02 10.48
N ILE A 412 -11.53 -32.69 9.85
CA ILE A 412 -11.32 -32.60 8.39
C ILE A 412 -12.18 -33.65 7.68
N LYS A 413 -13.28 -33.21 7.07
CA LYS A 413 -14.08 -34.10 6.21
C LYS A 413 -13.34 -34.44 4.93
N THR A 414 -12.94 -33.40 4.20
CA THR A 414 -12.27 -33.49 2.90
C THR A 414 -11.47 -32.21 2.66
N ILE A 415 -10.32 -32.34 2.00
CA ILE A 415 -9.56 -31.24 1.41
C ILE A 415 -9.78 -31.30 -0.10
N ILE A 416 -10.38 -30.26 -0.68
CA ILE A 416 -10.68 -30.15 -2.10
C ILE A 416 -9.65 -29.22 -2.73
N LEU A 417 -8.75 -29.79 -3.54
CA LEU A 417 -7.79 -29.05 -4.35
C LEU A 417 -8.43 -28.76 -5.71
N VAL A 418 -8.72 -27.49 -5.98
CA VAL A 418 -9.31 -27.05 -7.25
C VAL A 418 -8.20 -26.51 -8.16
N ASP A 419 -7.88 -27.27 -9.21
CA ASP A 419 -6.97 -26.87 -10.28
C ASP A 419 -7.66 -25.93 -11.27
N ASP A 420 -7.33 -24.65 -11.23
CA ASP A 420 -7.82 -23.62 -12.13
C ASP A 420 -7.00 -23.58 -13.44
N LEU A 421 -6.99 -24.70 -14.18
CA LEU A 421 -6.29 -24.88 -15.45
C LEU A 421 -4.77 -24.64 -15.38
N SER A 422 -4.07 -25.31 -14.46
CA SER A 422 -2.60 -25.33 -14.44
C SER A 422 -2.04 -25.98 -15.72
N ASP A 423 -0.84 -25.63 -16.14
CA ASP A 423 -0.12 -26.23 -17.27
C ASP A 423 1.21 -26.89 -16.86
N MET A 424 1.66 -26.69 -15.62
CA MET A 424 2.86 -27.33 -15.08
C MET A 424 2.65 -28.84 -14.88
N GLU A 425 3.53 -29.66 -15.45
CA GLU A 425 3.43 -31.13 -15.45
C GLU A 425 3.28 -31.73 -14.05
N HIS A 426 4.00 -31.20 -13.05
CA HIS A 426 3.92 -31.70 -11.66
C HIS A 426 2.53 -31.56 -11.05
N THR A 427 1.71 -30.62 -11.51
CA THR A 427 0.35 -30.40 -10.99
C THR A 427 -0.71 -31.37 -11.55
N LYS A 428 -0.33 -32.21 -12.50
CA LYS A 428 -1.22 -33.14 -13.20
C LYS A 428 -1.18 -34.53 -12.56
N LYS A 429 -0.78 -35.54 -13.32
CA LYS A 429 -0.70 -36.92 -12.87
C LYS A 429 0.23 -37.11 -11.65
N PRO A 430 1.41 -36.46 -11.57
CA PRO A 430 2.27 -36.60 -10.39
C PRO A 430 1.60 -36.16 -9.08
N LEU A 431 0.78 -35.10 -9.10
CA LEU A 431 0.04 -34.64 -7.92
C LEU A 431 -1.02 -35.67 -7.50
N GLU A 432 -1.75 -36.25 -8.45
CA GLU A 432 -2.75 -37.29 -8.17
C GLU A 432 -2.10 -38.51 -7.52
N ASP A 433 -0.99 -38.98 -8.08
CA ASP A 433 -0.26 -40.15 -7.57
C ASP A 433 0.32 -39.88 -6.18
N TYR A 434 0.82 -38.66 -5.93
CA TYR A 434 1.31 -38.26 -4.62
C TYR A 434 0.19 -38.24 -3.57
N MET A 435 -0.95 -37.59 -3.88
CA MET A 435 -2.07 -37.47 -2.94
C MET A 435 -2.70 -38.83 -2.64
N ALA A 436 -2.81 -39.71 -3.64
CA ALA A 436 -3.29 -41.07 -3.46
C ALA A 436 -2.36 -41.89 -2.54
N ARG A 437 -1.04 -41.72 -2.66
CA ARG A 437 -0.05 -42.48 -1.89
C ARG A 437 0.11 -42.01 -0.45
N PHE A 438 0.08 -40.70 -0.19
CA PHE A 438 0.52 -40.14 1.10
C PHE A 438 -0.58 -39.50 1.96
N VAL A 439 -1.80 -39.33 1.42
CA VAL A 439 -2.89 -38.58 2.07
C VAL A 439 -4.21 -39.38 2.11
N GLU A 440 -4.13 -40.68 1.80
CA GLU A 440 -5.19 -41.68 1.63
C GLU A 440 -6.62 -41.23 2.05
N GLY A 441 -7.44 -40.88 1.05
CA GLY A 441 -8.88 -40.66 1.19
C GLY A 441 -9.32 -39.31 1.76
N LYS A 442 -8.40 -38.43 2.18
CA LYS A 442 -8.74 -37.08 2.69
C LYS A 442 -8.71 -35.98 1.63
N VAL A 443 -7.99 -36.16 0.52
CA VAL A 443 -7.83 -35.16 -0.54
C VAL A 443 -8.60 -35.57 -1.80
N GLN A 444 -9.35 -34.63 -2.37
CA GLN A 444 -9.98 -34.72 -3.66
C GLN A 444 -9.42 -33.63 -4.58
N ILE A 445 -9.03 -33.99 -5.80
CA ILE A 445 -8.59 -33.03 -6.82
C ILE A 445 -9.75 -32.81 -7.80
N VAL A 446 -10.10 -31.55 -8.03
CA VAL A 446 -11.13 -31.12 -8.99
C VAL A 446 -10.47 -30.22 -10.02
N ARG A 447 -10.73 -30.42 -11.31
CA ARG A 447 -10.08 -29.67 -12.39
C ARG A 447 -11.11 -28.90 -13.20
N THR A 448 -10.78 -27.67 -13.55
CA THR A 448 -11.56 -26.83 -14.47
C THR A 448 -11.18 -27.12 -15.92
N GLU A 449 -12.14 -27.01 -16.85
CA GLU A 449 -11.91 -27.19 -18.29
C GLU A 449 -11.35 -25.92 -18.96
N LYS A 450 -11.57 -24.77 -18.33
CA LYS A 450 -11.06 -23.46 -18.74
C LYS A 450 -10.58 -22.70 -17.51
N ARG A 451 -9.72 -21.70 -17.70
CA ARG A 451 -9.25 -20.84 -16.61
C ARG A 451 -10.39 -19.94 -16.13
N GLU A 452 -11.01 -20.32 -15.03
CA GLU A 452 -12.19 -19.70 -14.45
C GLU A 452 -11.85 -18.56 -13.49
N GLY A 453 -10.70 -18.64 -12.83
CA GLY A 453 -10.31 -17.72 -11.78
C GLY A 453 -10.60 -18.21 -10.37
N LEU A 454 -9.99 -17.56 -9.38
CA LEU A 454 -10.14 -17.87 -7.95
C LEU A 454 -11.61 -17.95 -7.53
N ILE A 455 -12.42 -16.96 -7.94
CA ILE A 455 -13.79 -16.79 -7.46
C ILE A 455 -14.65 -18.01 -7.87
N ARG A 456 -14.61 -18.35 -9.16
CA ARG A 456 -15.40 -19.47 -9.71
C ARG A 456 -14.79 -20.83 -9.35
N ALA A 457 -13.47 -20.93 -9.24
CA ALA A 457 -12.80 -22.12 -8.71
C ALA A 457 -13.24 -22.41 -7.26
N ARG A 458 -13.38 -21.38 -6.42
CA ARG A 458 -13.94 -21.54 -5.06
C ARG A 458 -15.37 -22.04 -5.08
N LEU A 459 -16.22 -21.51 -5.96
CA LEU A 459 -17.61 -21.97 -6.12
C LEU A 459 -17.69 -23.43 -6.60
N LEU A 460 -16.80 -23.83 -7.51
CA LEU A 460 -16.67 -25.23 -7.91
C LEU A 460 -16.26 -26.12 -6.73
N GLY A 461 -15.28 -25.69 -5.93
CA GLY A 461 -14.91 -26.39 -4.70
C GLY A 461 -16.09 -26.55 -3.73
N VAL A 462 -16.89 -25.49 -3.55
CA VAL A 462 -18.09 -25.52 -2.69
C VAL A 462 -19.12 -26.53 -3.19
N ALA A 463 -19.29 -26.66 -4.52
CA ALA A 463 -20.20 -27.64 -5.11
C ALA A 463 -19.81 -29.10 -4.80
N HIS A 464 -18.53 -29.37 -4.52
CA HIS A 464 -18.04 -30.67 -4.09
C HIS A 464 -17.95 -30.82 -2.56
N CYS A 465 -18.28 -29.78 -1.80
CA CYS A 465 -18.17 -29.75 -0.35
C CYS A 465 -19.45 -30.26 0.33
N SER A 466 -19.34 -31.33 1.13
CA SER A 466 -20.48 -31.91 1.85
C SER A 466 -20.51 -31.59 3.35
N ALA A 467 -19.44 -30.98 3.88
CA ALA A 467 -19.35 -30.65 5.31
C ALA A 467 -20.28 -29.49 5.72
N PRO A 468 -20.64 -29.37 7.00
CA PRO A 468 -21.40 -28.22 7.53
C PRO A 468 -20.65 -26.88 7.38
N ILE A 469 -19.34 -26.88 7.60
CA ILE A 469 -18.49 -25.69 7.46
C ILE A 469 -17.61 -25.80 6.23
N VAL A 470 -17.43 -24.68 5.53
CA VAL A 470 -16.45 -24.53 4.46
C VAL A 470 -15.30 -23.66 4.97
N THR A 471 -14.07 -24.12 4.81
CA THR A 471 -12.86 -23.34 5.13
C THR A 471 -12.06 -23.11 3.87
N PHE A 472 -11.92 -21.85 3.46
CA PHE A 472 -11.09 -21.46 2.31
C PHE A 472 -9.66 -21.21 2.77
N LEU A 473 -8.69 -21.72 2.01
CA LEU A 473 -7.26 -21.47 2.19
C LEU A 473 -6.60 -21.27 0.83
N ASP A 474 -5.55 -20.47 0.79
CA ASP A 474 -4.71 -20.33 -0.40
C ASP A 474 -3.70 -21.49 -0.50
N SER A 475 -3.15 -21.71 -1.69
CA SER A 475 -2.25 -22.84 -2.00
C SER A 475 -0.80 -22.70 -1.51
N HIS A 476 -0.51 -21.62 -0.78
CA HIS A 476 0.82 -21.26 -0.30
C HIS A 476 0.77 -20.73 1.13
N ILE A 477 0.28 -21.61 2.02
CA ILE A 477 0.08 -21.32 3.44
C ILE A 477 0.73 -22.37 4.34
N GLU A 478 0.89 -22.04 5.61
CA GLU A 478 1.24 -22.99 6.67
C GLU A 478 0.44 -22.67 7.94
N CYS A 479 -0.42 -23.58 8.36
CA CYS A 479 -1.29 -23.47 9.52
C CYS A 479 -0.51 -23.59 10.84
N PHE A 480 -0.79 -22.82 11.88
CA PHE A 480 -0.13 -23.02 13.18
C PHE A 480 -0.80 -24.14 13.99
N PRO A 481 -0.14 -24.70 15.02
CA PRO A 481 -0.79 -25.62 15.96
C PRO A 481 -2.07 -25.00 16.58
N GLY A 482 -3.19 -25.74 16.51
CA GLY A 482 -4.47 -25.30 17.09
C GLY A 482 -5.20 -24.20 16.31
N TRP A 483 -4.90 -24.05 15.01
CA TRP A 483 -5.51 -23.02 14.17
C TRP A 483 -6.99 -23.27 13.86
N LEU A 484 -7.43 -24.53 13.78
CA LEU A 484 -8.72 -24.85 13.17
C LEU A 484 -9.88 -24.73 14.16
N GLU A 485 -9.69 -25.28 15.35
CA GLU A 485 -10.74 -25.42 16.36
C GLU A 485 -11.39 -24.09 16.75
N PRO A 486 -10.63 -22.98 16.94
CA PRO A 486 -11.25 -21.68 17.24
C PRO A 486 -12.13 -21.14 16.10
N LEU A 487 -11.77 -21.42 14.84
CA LEU A 487 -12.58 -21.01 13.69
C LEU A 487 -13.90 -21.80 13.64
N LEU A 488 -13.82 -23.13 13.79
CA LEU A 488 -15.01 -23.99 13.72
C LEU A 488 -15.94 -23.76 14.92
N ASP A 489 -15.40 -23.60 16.13
CA ASP A 489 -16.17 -23.24 17.32
C ASP A 489 -16.93 -21.93 17.11
N ARG A 490 -16.27 -20.93 16.51
CA ARG A 490 -16.90 -19.62 16.32
C ARG A 490 -18.09 -19.68 15.36
N VAL A 491 -17.92 -20.34 14.22
CA VAL A 491 -19.00 -20.54 13.24
C VAL A 491 -20.11 -21.43 13.83
N ALA A 492 -19.77 -22.47 14.59
CA ALA A 492 -20.76 -23.35 15.20
C ALA A 492 -21.65 -22.64 16.23
N ARG A 493 -21.11 -21.66 16.97
CA ARG A 493 -21.89 -20.86 17.93
C ARG A 493 -22.82 -19.85 17.25
N ASN A 494 -22.48 -19.39 16.05
CA ASN A 494 -23.32 -18.50 15.26
C ASN A 494 -22.98 -18.66 13.77
N SER A 495 -23.88 -19.33 13.04
CA SER A 495 -23.70 -19.67 11.62
C SER A 495 -23.64 -18.46 10.70
N SER A 496 -24.13 -17.30 11.14
CA SER A 496 -24.06 -16.04 10.37
C SER A 496 -22.69 -15.35 10.41
N ILE A 497 -21.73 -15.92 11.16
CA ILE A 497 -20.38 -15.37 11.30
C ILE A 497 -19.46 -15.98 10.25
N ILE A 498 -18.76 -15.10 9.55
CA ILE A 498 -17.59 -15.46 8.75
C ILE A 498 -16.36 -15.10 9.59
N VAL A 499 -15.50 -16.09 9.85
CA VAL A 499 -14.33 -15.93 10.73
C VAL A 499 -13.04 -16.20 9.98
N ALA A 500 -12.09 -15.28 10.08
CA ALA A 500 -10.75 -15.39 9.50
C ALA A 500 -9.70 -15.66 10.59
N PRO A 501 -8.62 -16.40 10.28
CA PRO A 501 -7.47 -16.48 11.16
C PRO A 501 -6.67 -15.16 11.14
N VAL A 502 -5.79 -14.98 12.11
CA VAL A 502 -4.66 -14.06 11.98
C VAL A 502 -3.73 -14.59 10.89
N ILE A 503 -3.43 -13.74 9.91
CA ILE A 503 -2.54 -14.10 8.80
C ILE A 503 -1.13 -13.67 9.14
N ASN A 504 -0.24 -14.66 9.29
CA ASN A 504 1.19 -14.47 9.50
C ASN A 504 1.92 -14.39 8.17
N MET A 505 3.14 -13.82 8.16
CA MET A 505 3.91 -13.67 6.93
C MET A 505 4.92 -14.81 6.78
N ILE A 506 4.90 -15.48 5.62
CA ILE A 506 6.03 -16.26 5.12
C ILE A 506 6.81 -15.35 4.17
N ASN A 507 8.05 -15.06 4.49
CA ASN A 507 8.92 -14.23 3.67
C ASN A 507 9.18 -14.92 2.31
N ALA A 508 8.89 -14.24 1.21
CA ALA A 508 8.97 -14.81 -0.13
C ALA A 508 10.39 -15.21 -0.57
N GLN A 509 11.45 -14.72 0.06
CA GLN A 509 12.83 -15.03 -0.31
C GLN A 509 13.44 -16.11 0.59
N SER A 510 13.25 -16.00 1.90
CA SER A 510 13.89 -16.89 2.87
C SER A 510 12.98 -17.99 3.39
N PHE A 511 11.66 -17.89 3.16
CA PHE A 511 10.63 -18.73 3.78
C PHE A 511 10.64 -18.71 5.32
N SER A 512 11.28 -17.69 5.92
CA SER A 512 11.11 -17.40 7.35
C SER A 512 9.66 -17.03 7.63
N VAL A 513 9.15 -17.53 8.76
CA VAL A 513 7.80 -17.23 9.23
C VAL A 513 7.89 -16.17 10.32
N SER A 514 7.21 -15.06 10.11
CA SER A 514 7.11 -13.98 11.08
C SER A 514 5.66 -13.65 11.44
N GLY A 515 5.50 -13.10 12.64
CA GLY A 515 4.21 -12.83 13.27
C GLY A 515 3.31 -11.90 12.47
N GLY A 516 2.05 -12.29 12.28
CA GLY A 516 0.96 -11.35 12.02
C GLY A 516 0.63 -10.61 13.32
N ALA A 517 0.34 -9.32 13.24
CA ALA A 517 0.02 -8.55 14.43
C ALA A 517 -1.44 -8.80 14.84
N ASN A 518 -1.64 -9.46 16.00
CA ASN A 518 -2.94 -9.66 16.69
C ASN A 518 -3.71 -8.35 16.96
N SER A 519 -3.11 -7.22 16.62
CA SER A 519 -3.60 -5.88 16.81
C SER A 519 -4.16 -5.25 15.54
N HIS A 520 -4.46 -5.99 14.47
CA HIS A 520 -5.01 -5.42 13.22
C HIS A 520 -6.37 -6.00 12.82
N ILE A 521 -7.16 -5.16 12.14
CA ILE A 521 -8.40 -5.48 11.44
C ILE A 521 -8.27 -5.12 9.96
N GLY A 522 -9.03 -5.79 9.11
CA GLY A 522 -9.15 -5.48 7.69
C GLY A 522 -10.05 -4.27 7.45
N ILE A 523 -9.57 -3.37 6.61
CA ILE A 523 -10.28 -2.17 6.15
C ILE A 523 -10.22 -2.08 4.63
N PHE A 524 -10.85 -1.04 4.07
CA PHE A 524 -10.77 -0.73 2.65
C PHE A 524 -10.64 0.78 2.43
N ASN A 525 -10.09 1.15 1.28
CA ASN A 525 -10.15 2.51 0.78
C ASN A 525 -11.23 2.60 -0.29
N ILE A 526 -12.25 3.43 -0.06
CA ILE A 526 -13.38 3.57 -0.97
C ILE A 526 -13.00 4.19 -2.32
N ALA A 527 -11.92 4.97 -2.39
CA ALA A 527 -11.52 5.67 -3.61
C ALA A 527 -10.89 4.75 -4.66
N ASP A 528 -10.21 3.68 -4.26
CA ASP A 528 -9.62 2.68 -5.17
C ASP A 528 -10.15 1.26 -4.98
N MET A 529 -11.03 1.03 -4.00
CA MET A 529 -11.57 -0.28 -3.66
C MET A 529 -10.47 -1.28 -3.28
N THR A 530 -9.41 -0.80 -2.63
CA THR A 530 -8.30 -1.64 -2.15
C THR A 530 -8.46 -2.05 -0.70
N PHE A 531 -8.05 -3.28 -0.38
CA PHE A 531 -7.96 -3.79 0.99
C PHE A 531 -6.72 -3.25 1.69
N ASN A 532 -6.82 -2.94 2.99
CA ASN A 532 -5.70 -2.52 3.83
C ASN A 532 -5.87 -3.05 5.27
N TRP A 533 -4.81 -2.93 6.07
CA TRP A 533 -4.86 -3.24 7.51
C TRP A 533 -4.88 -1.96 8.34
N MET A 534 -5.64 -1.97 9.44
CA MET A 534 -5.66 -0.90 10.44
C MET A 534 -5.46 -1.52 11.82
N LEU A 535 -4.75 -0.82 12.73
CA LEU A 535 -4.73 -1.21 14.14
C LEU A 535 -6.16 -1.27 14.71
N ILE A 536 -6.43 -2.22 15.60
CA ILE A 536 -7.74 -2.36 16.26
C ILE A 536 -8.11 -1.00 16.90
N PRO A 537 -9.22 -0.37 16.50
CA PRO A 537 -9.64 0.91 17.08
C PRO A 537 -9.92 0.80 18.57
N LYS A 538 -9.71 1.88 19.33
CA LYS A 538 -9.97 1.94 20.78
C LYS A 538 -11.39 1.49 21.16
N ARG A 539 -12.38 1.73 20.28
CA ARG A 539 -13.76 1.29 20.46
C ARG A 539 -13.86 -0.24 20.59
N LEU A 540 -13.22 -0.97 19.66
CA LEU A 540 -13.20 -2.43 19.68
C LEU A 540 -12.30 -2.98 20.79
N GLN A 541 -11.14 -2.36 21.05
CA GLN A 541 -10.26 -2.77 22.15
C GLN A 541 -10.98 -2.79 23.51
N LYS A 542 -11.84 -1.81 23.77
CA LYS A 542 -12.64 -1.73 25.01
C LYS A 542 -13.69 -2.85 25.13
N MET A 543 -14.06 -3.49 24.04
CA MET A 543 -15.04 -4.59 24.02
C MET A 543 -14.38 -5.95 24.31
N LEU A 544 -13.06 -6.04 24.17
CA LEU A 544 -12.29 -7.25 24.44
C LEU A 544 -12.11 -7.42 25.95
N LYS A 545 -12.43 -8.61 26.46
CA LYS A 545 -12.20 -9.03 27.85
C LYS A 545 -10.88 -9.77 27.98
N SER A 546 -10.44 -10.42 26.89
CA SER A 546 -9.18 -11.12 26.78
C SER A 546 -8.61 -10.92 25.36
N ASP A 547 -7.30 -11.07 25.23
CA ASP A 547 -6.59 -11.23 23.96
C ASP A 547 -6.94 -12.50 23.18
N ALA A 548 -7.72 -13.42 23.78
CA ALA A 548 -8.31 -14.57 23.09
C ALA A 548 -9.66 -14.27 22.41
N ASP A 549 -10.27 -13.13 22.69
CA ASP A 549 -11.60 -12.79 22.15
C ASP A 549 -11.53 -12.45 20.66
N PRO A 550 -12.43 -13.01 19.82
CA PRO A 550 -12.54 -12.62 18.42
C PRO A 550 -12.80 -11.12 18.24
N VAL A 551 -12.18 -10.54 17.22
CA VAL A 551 -12.28 -9.10 16.94
C VAL A 551 -13.10 -8.88 15.68
N GLN A 552 -14.17 -8.07 15.79
CA GLN A 552 -14.95 -7.66 14.63
C GLN A 552 -14.09 -6.89 13.62
N THR A 553 -14.23 -7.21 12.34
CA THR A 553 -13.45 -6.58 11.26
C THR A 553 -14.38 -6.05 10.17
N PRO A 554 -14.23 -4.80 9.70
CA PRO A 554 -15.01 -4.27 8.58
C PRO A 554 -14.89 -5.16 7.33
N THR A 555 -13.67 -5.55 6.99
CA THR A 555 -13.40 -6.41 5.84
C THR A 555 -12.44 -7.54 6.21
N ILE A 556 -12.42 -8.60 5.40
CA ILE A 556 -11.41 -9.66 5.46
C ILE A 556 -10.49 -9.58 4.24
N ALA A 557 -9.26 -10.10 4.37
CA ALA A 557 -8.36 -10.24 3.23
C ALA A 557 -8.96 -11.17 2.15
N GLY A 558 -9.79 -12.14 2.56
CA GLY A 558 -10.56 -13.01 1.66
C GLY A 558 -9.84 -14.28 1.22
N GLY A 559 -8.53 -14.37 1.38
CA GLY A 559 -7.75 -15.60 1.12
C GLY A 559 -8.12 -16.76 2.05
N LEU A 560 -8.22 -16.46 3.35
CA LEU A 560 -8.37 -17.46 4.40
C LEU A 560 -9.57 -17.12 5.30
N PHE A 561 -10.58 -17.99 5.37
CA PHE A 561 -11.71 -17.86 6.31
C PHE A 561 -12.55 -19.14 6.38
N SER A 562 -13.34 -19.27 7.44
CA SER A 562 -14.36 -20.31 7.63
C SER A 562 -15.76 -19.71 7.65
N VAL A 563 -16.72 -20.42 7.08
CA VAL A 563 -18.14 -20.03 7.00
C VAL A 563 -19.05 -21.24 7.06
N ASP A 564 -20.23 -21.09 7.67
CA ASP A 564 -21.29 -22.11 7.59
C ASP A 564 -21.78 -22.23 6.14
N ARG A 565 -21.85 -23.46 5.62
CA ARG A 565 -22.19 -23.71 4.21
C ARG A 565 -23.61 -23.26 3.86
N VAL A 566 -24.55 -23.47 4.78
CA VAL A 566 -25.96 -23.08 4.58
C VAL A 566 -26.09 -21.57 4.61
N TRP A 567 -25.38 -20.90 5.51
CA TRP A 567 -25.30 -19.44 5.52
C TRP A 567 -24.69 -18.90 4.24
N PHE A 568 -23.57 -19.47 3.78
CA PHE A 568 -22.90 -19.07 2.53
C PHE A 568 -23.85 -19.19 1.32
N ASP A 569 -24.65 -20.25 1.26
CA ASP A 569 -25.69 -20.43 0.25
C ASP A 569 -26.80 -19.38 0.39
N HIS A 570 -27.30 -19.17 1.61
CA HIS A 570 -28.38 -18.23 1.93
C HIS A 570 -28.04 -16.80 1.52
N ILE A 571 -26.81 -16.34 1.82
CA ILE A 571 -26.36 -15.00 1.43
C ILE A 571 -25.91 -14.94 -0.04
N GLY A 572 -26.07 -16.01 -0.84
CA GLY A 572 -25.82 -16.00 -2.29
C GLY A 572 -24.35 -16.15 -2.69
N ARG A 573 -23.55 -16.91 -1.95
CA ARG A 573 -22.19 -17.39 -2.30
C ARG A 573 -21.19 -16.33 -2.75
N TYR A 574 -20.62 -16.37 -3.95
CA TYR A 574 -19.88 -15.26 -4.55
C TYR A 574 -20.64 -14.74 -5.78
N ASP A 575 -20.32 -13.52 -6.21
CA ASP A 575 -20.83 -12.99 -7.48
C ASP A 575 -20.11 -13.67 -8.67
N GLU A 576 -20.81 -14.59 -9.35
CA GLU A 576 -20.30 -15.33 -10.51
C GLU A 576 -19.93 -14.44 -11.71
N GLY A 577 -20.45 -13.21 -11.76
CA GLY A 577 -20.11 -12.22 -12.78
C GLY A 577 -18.73 -11.58 -12.61
N MET A 578 -18.08 -11.79 -11.46
CA MET A 578 -16.69 -11.37 -11.26
C MET A 578 -15.72 -12.29 -12.01
N GLU A 579 -14.63 -11.70 -12.49
CA GLU A 579 -13.60 -12.40 -13.28
C GLU A 579 -12.31 -12.55 -12.47
N ILE A 580 -11.68 -13.72 -12.59
CA ILE A 580 -10.35 -14.07 -12.06
C ILE A 580 -10.17 -13.82 -10.56
N TRP A 581 -9.88 -12.59 -10.15
CA TRP A 581 -9.53 -12.20 -8.79
C TRP A 581 -9.74 -10.70 -8.57
N GLY A 582 -10.00 -10.31 -7.33
CA GLY A 582 -10.01 -8.93 -6.85
C GLY A 582 -11.41 -8.42 -6.60
N GLY A 583 -11.61 -7.79 -5.44
CA GLY A 583 -12.88 -7.19 -5.03
C GLY A 583 -13.86 -8.17 -4.38
N GLU A 584 -13.70 -9.49 -4.56
CA GLU A 584 -14.58 -10.51 -3.99
C GLU A 584 -14.54 -10.51 -2.46
N ASN A 585 -13.38 -10.18 -1.89
CA ASN A 585 -13.17 -10.07 -0.45
C ASN A 585 -13.95 -8.87 0.13
N LEU A 586 -14.01 -7.74 -0.59
CA LEU A 586 -14.82 -6.59 -0.20
C LEU A 586 -16.31 -6.88 -0.39
N GLU A 587 -16.68 -7.52 -1.50
CA GLU A 587 -18.07 -7.89 -1.81
C GLU A 587 -18.70 -8.76 -0.72
N ILE A 588 -18.03 -9.86 -0.35
CA ILE A 588 -18.51 -10.75 0.70
C ILE A 588 -18.51 -10.04 2.06
N SER A 589 -17.58 -9.12 2.29
CA SER A 589 -17.50 -8.37 3.54
C SER A 589 -18.70 -7.44 3.72
N PHE A 590 -18.99 -6.60 2.72
CA PHE A 590 -20.13 -5.69 2.76
C PHE A 590 -21.43 -6.46 2.85
N ARG A 591 -21.59 -7.47 2.00
CA ARG A 591 -22.79 -8.30 1.99
C ARG A 591 -23.05 -8.97 3.33
N ASN A 592 -22.05 -9.63 3.93
CA ASN A 592 -22.28 -10.35 5.18
C ASN A 592 -22.72 -9.40 6.30
N TRP A 593 -22.03 -8.26 6.47
CA TRP A 593 -22.41 -7.25 7.46
C TRP A 593 -23.78 -6.63 7.19
N MET A 594 -24.03 -6.22 5.95
CA MET A 594 -25.26 -5.52 5.60
C MET A 594 -26.47 -6.46 5.62
N CYS A 595 -26.29 -7.76 5.41
CA CYS A 595 -27.38 -8.74 5.34
C CYS A 595 -27.55 -9.58 6.62
N GLY A 596 -27.05 -9.09 7.77
CA GLY A 596 -27.37 -9.63 9.10
C GLY A 596 -26.35 -10.59 9.71
N GLY A 597 -25.22 -10.83 9.04
CA GLY A 597 -24.09 -11.56 9.59
C GLY A 597 -23.01 -10.65 10.18
N SER A 598 -21.89 -11.23 10.59
CA SER A 598 -20.71 -10.48 11.05
C SER A 598 -19.40 -11.09 10.58
N LEU A 599 -18.37 -10.27 10.45
CA LEU A 599 -17.01 -10.69 10.14
C LEU A 599 -16.10 -10.54 11.35
N GLU A 600 -15.28 -11.54 11.60
CA GLU A 600 -14.36 -11.54 12.74
C GLU A 600 -12.99 -12.11 12.38
N ILE A 601 -11.95 -11.61 13.04
CA ILE A 601 -10.62 -12.21 13.08
C ILE A 601 -10.48 -12.92 14.42
N HIS A 602 -10.15 -14.21 14.40
CA HIS A 602 -9.96 -14.98 15.63
C HIS A 602 -8.48 -14.98 16.04
N PRO A 603 -8.09 -14.32 17.15
CA PRO A 603 -6.68 -14.15 17.52
C PRO A 603 -5.99 -15.45 17.92
N CYS A 604 -6.73 -16.46 18.38
CA CYS A 604 -6.17 -17.78 18.68
C CYS A 604 -5.93 -18.68 17.46
N SER A 605 -6.36 -18.27 16.27
CA SER A 605 -6.16 -19.01 15.02
C SER A 605 -5.14 -18.30 14.16
N HIS A 606 -4.05 -18.97 13.84
CA HIS A 606 -2.97 -18.40 13.03
C HIS A 606 -2.68 -19.26 11.80
N VAL A 607 -2.52 -18.61 10.66
CA VAL A 607 -2.08 -19.25 9.41
C VAL A 607 -1.06 -18.35 8.73
N ALA A 608 0.12 -18.86 8.44
CA ALA A 608 1.15 -18.15 7.69
C ALA A 608 0.85 -18.21 6.19
N HIS A 609 1.12 -17.13 5.46
CA HIS A 609 0.86 -16.99 4.03
C HIS A 609 2.09 -16.41 3.31
N VAL A 610 2.43 -16.93 2.13
CA VAL A 610 3.52 -16.38 1.28
C VAL A 610 3.05 -15.10 0.60
N PHE A 611 3.51 -13.94 1.08
CA PHE A 611 3.20 -12.65 0.44
C PHE A 611 4.14 -12.37 -0.72
N ARG A 612 3.60 -12.32 -1.94
CA ARG A 612 4.33 -12.03 -3.17
C ARG A 612 4.33 -10.52 -3.45
N SER A 613 5.40 -10.01 -4.06
CA SER A 613 5.47 -8.61 -4.50
C SER A 613 4.65 -8.33 -5.77
N THR A 614 4.44 -9.37 -6.58
CA THR A 614 3.71 -9.33 -7.85
C THR A 614 2.91 -10.60 -8.05
N SER A 615 1.82 -10.51 -8.82
CA SER A 615 1.11 -11.71 -9.25
C SER A 615 1.88 -12.39 -10.40
N PRO A 616 2.18 -13.69 -10.32
CA PRO A 616 2.92 -14.39 -11.38
C PRO A 616 2.02 -14.87 -12.54
N TYR A 617 0.71 -14.68 -12.46
CA TYR A 617 -0.22 -15.34 -13.36
C TYR A 617 -0.50 -14.53 -14.61
N SER A 618 -0.71 -15.22 -15.74
CA SER A 618 -1.28 -14.60 -16.93
C SER A 618 -2.76 -14.33 -16.73
N TRP A 619 -3.22 -13.14 -17.11
CA TRP A 619 -4.60 -12.70 -16.86
C TRP A 619 -5.51 -12.83 -18.08
N GLY A 620 -4.96 -13.09 -19.27
CA GLY A 620 -5.69 -13.17 -20.55
C GLY A 620 -6.28 -11.83 -21.03
N LYS A 621 -6.60 -10.92 -20.11
CA LYS A 621 -6.98 -9.52 -20.31
C LYS A 621 -6.06 -8.60 -19.50
N SER A 622 -6.23 -7.29 -19.65
CA SER A 622 -5.55 -6.32 -18.80
C SER A 622 -5.96 -6.51 -17.33
N PHE A 623 -4.97 -6.62 -16.45
CA PHE A 623 -5.15 -6.72 -14.99
C PHE A 623 -6.06 -5.59 -14.45
N PHE A 624 -5.85 -4.36 -14.92
CA PHE A 624 -6.65 -3.20 -14.52
C PHE A 624 -8.10 -3.29 -14.99
N GLU A 625 -8.37 -3.92 -16.13
CA GLU A 625 -9.74 -4.08 -16.65
C GLU A 625 -10.53 -5.06 -15.78
N ILE A 626 -9.92 -6.19 -15.40
CA ILE A 626 -10.53 -7.20 -14.52
C ILE A 626 -10.84 -6.61 -13.15
N LEU A 627 -9.84 -5.95 -12.52
CA LEU A 627 -10.03 -5.32 -11.21
C LEU A 627 -11.10 -4.24 -11.26
N ARG A 628 -11.09 -3.37 -12.28
CA ARG A 628 -12.11 -2.34 -12.46
C ARG A 628 -13.49 -2.97 -12.61
N LYS A 629 -13.64 -3.98 -13.47
CA LYS A 629 -14.92 -4.67 -13.66
C LYS A 629 -15.46 -5.18 -12.33
N ASN A 630 -14.68 -5.94 -11.58
CA ASN A 630 -15.13 -6.50 -10.30
C ASN A 630 -15.46 -5.40 -9.29
N ALA A 631 -14.60 -4.39 -9.14
CA ALA A 631 -14.82 -3.28 -8.21
C ALA A 631 -16.07 -2.45 -8.56
N VAL A 632 -16.35 -2.21 -9.85
CA VAL A 632 -17.58 -1.55 -10.28
C VAL A 632 -18.82 -2.40 -9.94
N ARG A 633 -18.76 -3.73 -10.10
CA ARG A 633 -19.85 -4.62 -9.66
C ARG A 633 -20.12 -4.51 -8.16
N VAL A 634 -19.06 -4.48 -7.33
CA VAL A 634 -19.20 -4.24 -5.89
C VAL A 634 -19.84 -2.89 -5.62
N ALA A 635 -19.34 -1.84 -6.28
CA ALA A 635 -19.81 -0.48 -6.11
C ALA A 635 -21.30 -0.32 -6.47
N GLU A 636 -21.71 -0.89 -7.60
CA GLU A 636 -23.09 -0.85 -8.08
C GLU A 636 -24.09 -1.54 -7.15
N VAL A 637 -23.67 -2.61 -6.47
CA VAL A 637 -24.58 -3.41 -5.63
C VAL A 637 -24.56 -2.96 -4.19
N TRP A 638 -23.41 -2.55 -3.64
CA TRP A 638 -23.21 -2.44 -2.20
C TRP A 638 -22.87 -1.05 -1.66
N LEU A 639 -22.46 -0.09 -2.50
CA LEU A 639 -21.98 1.21 -2.02
C LEU A 639 -23.02 2.34 -2.02
N ASP A 640 -24.24 2.10 -2.50
CA ASP A 640 -25.31 3.12 -2.59
C ASP A 640 -24.80 4.43 -3.21
N GLU A 641 -25.06 5.59 -2.62
CA GLU A 641 -24.56 6.90 -3.06
C GLU A 641 -23.04 7.07 -2.90
N TYR A 642 -22.38 6.21 -2.13
CA TYR A 642 -20.93 6.28 -1.89
C TYR A 642 -20.11 5.74 -3.06
N LYS A 643 -20.74 5.05 -4.03
CA LYS A 643 -20.08 4.59 -5.26
C LYS A 643 -19.47 5.72 -6.08
N ASP A 644 -20.00 6.94 -5.95
CA ASP A 644 -19.48 8.11 -6.65
C ASP A 644 -18.03 8.43 -6.27
N PHE A 645 -17.61 8.13 -5.04
CA PHE A 645 -16.20 8.29 -4.64
C PHE A 645 -15.25 7.42 -5.47
N TYR A 646 -15.69 6.22 -5.85
CA TYR A 646 -14.93 5.33 -6.71
C TYR A 646 -15.04 5.74 -8.19
N TYR A 647 -16.25 6.12 -8.63
CA TYR A 647 -16.50 6.49 -10.03
C TYR A 647 -15.75 7.75 -10.46
N GLU A 648 -15.63 8.72 -9.56
CA GLU A 648 -14.84 9.93 -9.78
C GLU A 648 -13.39 9.61 -10.15
N ARG A 649 -12.77 8.63 -9.47
CA ARG A 649 -11.40 8.19 -9.78
C ARG A 649 -11.28 7.53 -11.15
N LEU A 650 -12.35 6.88 -11.60
CA LEU A 650 -12.45 6.29 -12.93
C LEU A 650 -12.90 7.30 -14.01
N ASN A 651 -13.11 8.56 -13.66
CA ASN A 651 -13.76 9.53 -14.54
C ASN A 651 -15.10 9.01 -15.11
N TYR A 652 -15.87 8.29 -14.30
CA TYR A 652 -17.13 7.63 -14.69
C TYR A 652 -16.99 6.70 -15.91
N LYS A 653 -15.76 6.30 -16.29
CA LYS A 653 -15.48 5.31 -17.33
C LYS A 653 -15.48 3.92 -16.72
N LEU A 654 -16.67 3.48 -16.35
CA LEU A 654 -16.90 2.23 -15.63
C LEU A 654 -16.50 0.99 -16.44
N GLY A 655 -16.60 1.07 -17.78
CA GLY A 655 -16.42 -0.08 -18.67
C GLY A 655 -17.62 -1.01 -18.64
N ASP A 656 -17.53 -2.14 -19.36
CA ASP A 656 -18.53 -3.20 -19.27
C ASP A 656 -18.28 -4.04 -18.02
N TYR A 657 -19.13 -3.88 -17.02
CA TYR A 657 -19.10 -4.66 -15.79
C TYR A 657 -20.15 -5.77 -15.75
N GLY A 658 -20.92 -5.95 -16.83
CA GLY A 658 -22.00 -6.95 -16.95
C GLY A 658 -23.23 -6.67 -16.08
N ASP A 659 -24.23 -7.55 -16.17
CA ASP A 659 -25.46 -7.44 -15.38
C ASP A 659 -25.24 -7.74 -13.88
N VAL A 660 -25.84 -6.92 -13.03
CA VAL A 660 -25.81 -7.03 -11.56
C VAL A 660 -27.22 -7.17 -10.97
N SER A 661 -28.26 -7.29 -11.80
CA SER A 661 -29.67 -7.33 -11.38
C SER A 661 -29.95 -8.44 -10.38
N ALA A 662 -29.39 -9.64 -10.60
CA ALA A 662 -29.53 -10.75 -9.65
C ALA A 662 -28.91 -10.45 -8.27
N ARG A 663 -27.80 -9.70 -8.22
CA ARG A 663 -27.15 -9.29 -6.97
C ARG A 663 -27.94 -8.20 -6.24
N LYS A 664 -28.52 -7.25 -6.99
CA LYS A 664 -29.43 -6.23 -6.43
C LYS A 664 -30.72 -6.86 -5.87
N ALA A 665 -31.34 -7.79 -6.62
CA ALA A 665 -32.51 -8.54 -6.16
C ALA A 665 -32.23 -9.40 -4.92
N LEU A 666 -31.03 -10.01 -4.83
CA LEU A 666 -30.58 -10.71 -3.63
C LEU A 666 -30.52 -9.76 -2.42
N ARG A 667 -29.93 -8.57 -2.59
CA ARG A 667 -29.81 -7.56 -1.54
C ARG A 667 -31.18 -7.10 -1.03
N GLU A 668 -32.13 -6.88 -1.94
CA GLU A 668 -33.52 -6.52 -1.62
C GLU A 668 -34.23 -7.66 -0.86
N ARG A 669 -34.15 -8.90 -1.37
CA ARG A 669 -34.80 -10.07 -0.76
C ARG A 669 -34.33 -10.33 0.66
N LEU A 670 -33.03 -10.16 0.92
CA LEU A 670 -32.45 -10.33 2.26
C LEU A 670 -32.66 -9.11 3.16
N GLN A 671 -33.31 -8.04 2.66
CA GLN A 671 -33.57 -6.80 3.40
C GLN A 671 -32.28 -6.21 4.00
N CYS A 672 -31.20 -6.25 3.22
CA CYS A 672 -29.90 -5.80 3.69
C CYS A 672 -29.92 -4.30 4.00
N LYS A 673 -29.14 -3.89 5.00
CA LYS A 673 -28.94 -2.50 5.39
C LYS A 673 -28.27 -1.69 4.28
N SER A 674 -28.33 -0.35 4.40
CA SER A 674 -27.64 0.57 3.51
C SER A 674 -26.13 0.60 3.81
N PHE A 675 -25.35 1.08 2.85
CA PHE A 675 -23.93 1.33 3.04
C PHE A 675 -23.68 2.46 4.04
N ASP A 676 -24.57 3.45 4.09
CA ASP A 676 -24.58 4.48 5.14
C ASP A 676 -24.67 3.86 6.54
N TRP A 677 -25.54 2.85 6.73
CA TRP A 677 -25.60 2.10 7.98
C TRP A 677 -24.28 1.37 8.23
N TYR A 678 -23.69 0.73 7.22
CA TYR A 678 -22.44 -0.01 7.35
C TYR A 678 -21.29 0.89 7.84
N ILE A 679 -21.06 2.05 7.22
CA ILE A 679 -19.98 2.95 7.66
C ILE A 679 -20.26 3.59 9.02
N LYS A 680 -21.52 3.81 9.41
CA LYS A 680 -21.84 4.40 10.72
C LYS A 680 -21.74 3.40 11.87
N ASN A 681 -22.04 2.13 11.62
CA ASN A 681 -22.17 1.11 12.66
C ASN A 681 -21.00 0.13 12.71
N ILE A 682 -20.45 -0.22 11.54
CA ILE A 682 -19.39 -1.24 11.42
C ILE A 682 -18.01 -0.58 11.33
N PHE A 683 -17.86 0.43 10.46
CA PHE A 683 -16.59 1.10 10.23
C PHE A 683 -16.65 2.64 10.35
N PRO A 684 -17.01 3.18 11.53
CA PRO A 684 -17.08 4.63 11.76
C PRO A 684 -15.72 5.32 11.68
N GLU A 685 -14.62 4.56 11.76
CA GLU A 685 -13.26 5.06 11.60
C GLU A 685 -12.85 5.28 10.13
N VAL A 686 -13.74 5.01 9.16
CA VAL A 686 -13.48 5.24 7.74
C VAL A 686 -13.22 6.72 7.46
N SER A 687 -12.11 7.00 6.78
CA SER A 687 -11.84 8.34 6.24
C SER A 687 -12.43 8.43 4.84
N LEU A 688 -13.60 9.05 4.72
CA LEU A 688 -14.18 9.33 3.40
C LEU A 688 -13.46 10.50 2.74
N PRO A 689 -13.29 10.48 1.40
CA PRO A 689 -12.84 11.66 0.68
C PRO A 689 -13.77 12.85 0.97
N PRO A 690 -13.24 14.06 1.17
CA PRO A 690 -14.08 15.21 1.49
C PRO A 690 -15.09 15.46 0.37
N LYS A 691 -16.34 15.77 0.75
CA LYS A 691 -17.34 16.29 -0.20
C LYS A 691 -16.81 17.63 -0.71
N GLY A 692 -16.59 17.71 -2.02
CA GLY A 692 -16.01 18.89 -2.66
C GLY A 692 -17.09 19.76 -3.28
N VAL A 693 -16.91 21.08 -3.22
CA VAL A 693 -17.76 22.07 -3.89
C VAL A 693 -17.63 21.95 -5.41
N LEU A 694 -16.40 21.74 -5.90
CA LEU A 694 -16.08 21.50 -7.31
C LEU A 694 -15.21 20.27 -7.45
N ARG A 695 -15.48 19.46 -8.48
CA ARG A 695 -14.80 18.19 -8.73
C ARG A 695 -14.61 17.97 -10.21
N GLY A 696 -13.40 17.59 -10.62
CA GLY A 696 -13.10 17.20 -12.00
C GLY A 696 -11.75 17.69 -12.48
N GLU A 697 -11.66 17.95 -13.77
CA GLU A 697 -10.43 18.45 -14.40
C GLU A 697 -10.41 19.99 -14.37
N ILE A 698 -9.24 20.55 -14.12
CA ILE A 698 -9.02 22.00 -14.17
C ILE A 698 -8.33 22.34 -15.50
N LYS A 699 -9.00 23.11 -16.35
CA LYS A 699 -8.50 23.49 -17.68
C LYS A 699 -8.43 25.00 -17.79
N PRO A 700 -7.58 25.58 -18.66
CA PRO A 700 -7.69 26.99 -18.95
C PRO A 700 -9.03 27.29 -19.64
N LEU A 701 -9.62 28.43 -19.32
CA LEU A 701 -10.88 28.88 -19.90
C LEU A 701 -10.63 29.45 -21.31
N ASN A 702 -11.56 29.20 -22.24
CA ASN A 702 -11.58 29.79 -23.59
C ASN A 702 -10.27 29.61 -24.39
N THR A 703 -9.57 28.50 -24.19
CA THR A 703 -8.36 28.17 -24.95
C THR A 703 -8.61 26.96 -25.86
N PRO A 704 -8.06 26.94 -27.09
CA PRO A 704 -8.03 25.72 -27.91
C PRO A 704 -7.02 24.69 -27.38
N ILE A 705 -6.18 25.10 -26.41
CA ILE A 705 -5.12 24.26 -25.84
C ILE A 705 -5.74 23.21 -24.90
N ALA A 706 -5.66 21.94 -25.28
CA ALA A 706 -6.09 20.81 -24.46
C ALA A 706 -5.05 20.48 -23.37
N MET A 707 -4.80 21.42 -22.45
CA MET A 707 -3.93 21.23 -21.29
C MET A 707 -4.75 21.29 -20.01
N CYS A 708 -4.41 20.43 -19.05
CA CYS A 708 -5.08 20.22 -17.78
C CYS A 708 -4.08 20.38 -16.65
N LEU A 709 -4.54 20.85 -15.49
CA LEU A 709 -3.75 20.82 -14.27
C LEU A 709 -3.50 19.37 -13.88
N ASP A 710 -2.25 19.04 -13.55
CA ASP A 710 -1.80 17.67 -13.35
C ASP A 710 -0.83 17.61 -12.17
N ALA A 711 -1.02 16.61 -11.30
CA ALA A 711 -0.18 16.36 -10.12
C ALA A 711 1.18 15.71 -10.45
N MET A 712 1.53 15.60 -11.73
CA MET A 712 2.84 15.18 -12.28
C MET A 712 3.35 13.84 -11.70
N SER A 713 2.45 12.94 -11.32
CA SER A 713 2.82 11.83 -10.43
C SER A 713 3.61 10.73 -11.13
N LEU A 714 4.92 10.68 -10.84
CA LEU A 714 5.75 9.47 -10.87
C LEU A 714 6.73 9.32 -9.69
N TYR A 715 6.85 10.27 -8.74
CA TYR A 715 7.75 10.10 -7.59
C TYR A 715 7.22 10.74 -6.29
N PRO A 716 7.40 10.09 -5.12
CA PRO A 716 7.05 10.63 -3.79
C PRO A 716 7.73 11.96 -3.43
N ASN A 717 8.72 12.39 -4.22
CA ASN A 717 9.50 13.60 -4.02
C ASN A 717 9.24 14.68 -5.10
N ASN A 718 8.39 14.40 -6.09
CA ASN A 718 8.03 15.41 -7.07
C ASN A 718 6.88 16.24 -6.52
N ASN A 719 7.22 17.37 -5.89
CA ASN A 719 6.26 18.33 -5.35
C ASN A 719 5.72 19.27 -6.44
N GLU A 720 5.82 18.91 -7.71
CA GLU A 720 5.43 19.79 -8.81
C GLU A 720 3.95 19.62 -9.17
N VAL A 721 3.29 20.75 -9.42
CA VAL A 721 1.99 20.79 -10.09
C VAL A 721 2.19 21.59 -11.34
N ALA A 722 1.83 21.02 -12.49
CA ALA A 722 2.06 21.65 -13.78
C ALA A 722 0.88 21.38 -14.72
N MET A 723 0.93 21.99 -15.89
CA MET A 723 -0.03 21.76 -16.95
C MET A 723 0.47 20.62 -17.83
N PHE A 724 -0.40 19.65 -18.13
CA PHE A 724 -0.13 18.50 -19.00
C PHE A 724 -1.24 18.32 -20.04
N PRO A 725 -1.00 17.67 -21.19
CA PRO A 725 -2.07 17.35 -22.12
C PRO A 725 -3.25 16.66 -21.43
N CYS A 726 -4.46 17.20 -21.63
CA CYS A 726 -5.68 16.64 -21.07
C CYS A 726 -5.92 15.25 -21.64
N HIS A 727 -5.88 14.22 -20.79
CA HIS A 727 -6.10 12.84 -21.25
C HIS A 727 -7.51 12.32 -20.94
N GLY A 728 -8.31 13.03 -20.13
CA GLY A 728 -9.68 12.61 -19.87
C GLY A 728 -9.75 11.29 -19.09
N GLN A 729 -8.71 10.93 -18.34
CA GLN A 729 -8.66 9.65 -17.61
C GLN A 729 -8.87 9.82 -16.10
N GLY A 730 -9.11 11.04 -15.62
CA GLY A 730 -9.07 11.33 -14.19
C GLY A 730 -7.63 11.19 -13.68
N GLY A 731 -7.39 10.26 -12.76
CA GLY A 731 -6.04 10.02 -12.21
C GLY A 731 -5.39 11.30 -11.71
N ASN A 732 -4.14 11.56 -12.11
CA ASN A 732 -3.35 12.73 -11.71
C ASN A 732 -3.95 14.08 -12.15
N GLN A 733 -4.95 14.10 -13.04
CA GLN A 733 -5.66 15.30 -13.49
C GLN A 733 -7.00 15.52 -12.77
N PHE A 734 -7.35 14.64 -11.84
CA PHE A 734 -8.56 14.78 -11.04
C PHE A 734 -8.31 15.60 -9.78
N TRP A 735 -9.04 16.70 -9.63
CA TRP A 735 -8.94 17.62 -8.51
C TRP A 735 -10.28 17.83 -7.81
N VAL A 736 -10.22 18.03 -6.50
CA VAL A 736 -11.37 18.33 -5.63
C VAL A 736 -11.13 19.62 -4.87
N ILE A 737 -12.00 20.62 -5.05
CA ILE A 737 -12.04 21.79 -4.17
C ILE A 737 -12.96 21.48 -3.00
N THR A 738 -12.42 21.52 -1.79
CA THR A 738 -13.17 21.34 -0.54
C THR A 738 -13.86 22.62 -0.09
N GLU A 739 -14.86 22.51 0.79
CA GLU A 739 -15.53 23.67 1.40
C GLU A 739 -14.55 24.58 2.18
N SER A 740 -13.47 24.02 2.73
CA SER A 740 -12.40 24.77 3.40
C SER A 740 -11.46 25.50 2.42
N GLY A 741 -11.67 25.37 1.11
CA GLY A 741 -10.87 26.01 0.06
C GLY A 741 -9.61 25.23 -0.34
N ALA A 742 -9.38 24.01 0.15
CA ALA A 742 -8.24 23.22 -0.31
C ALA A 742 -8.52 22.58 -1.69
N ILE A 743 -7.57 22.71 -2.63
CA ILE A 743 -7.55 21.99 -3.92
C ILE A 743 -6.76 20.70 -3.72
N ARG A 744 -7.44 19.56 -3.76
CA ARG A 744 -6.93 18.25 -3.37
C ARG A 744 -6.83 17.29 -4.53
N HIS A 745 -5.81 16.45 -4.48
CA HIS A 745 -5.69 15.22 -5.24
C HIS A 745 -5.22 14.12 -4.25
N ASP A 746 -5.98 13.04 -4.09
CA ASP A 746 -5.75 12.02 -3.06
C ASP A 746 -5.44 12.61 -1.65
N ASN A 747 -4.25 12.34 -1.12
CA ASN A 747 -3.77 12.82 0.18
C ASN A 747 -3.00 14.15 0.10
N GLY A 748 -2.78 14.68 -1.10
CA GLY A 748 -2.05 15.92 -1.31
C GLY A 748 -2.95 17.09 -1.74
N CYS A 749 -2.43 18.27 -1.47
CA CYS A 749 -3.06 19.56 -1.68
C CYS A 749 -2.11 20.44 -2.47
N ILE A 750 -2.67 21.30 -3.32
CA ILE A 750 -1.93 22.42 -3.88
C ILE A 750 -1.61 23.37 -2.72
N ASP A 751 -0.33 23.63 -2.51
CA ASP A 751 0.21 24.49 -1.46
C ASP A 751 1.02 25.61 -2.07
N CYS A 752 0.99 26.76 -1.42
CA CYS A 752 1.84 27.89 -1.70
C CYS A 752 2.73 28.16 -0.47
N ARG A 753 4.05 28.05 -0.64
CA ARG A 753 4.99 28.77 0.24
C ARG A 753 5.95 29.58 -0.62
N GLU A 754 6.28 30.77 -0.13
CA GLU A 754 7.20 31.69 -0.82
C GLU A 754 6.77 31.96 -2.27
N ASN A 755 5.46 32.13 -2.49
CA ASN A 755 4.83 32.34 -3.81
C ASN A 755 5.06 31.22 -4.84
N THR A 756 5.59 30.07 -4.42
CA THR A 756 5.80 28.90 -5.28
C THR A 756 4.68 27.91 -5.08
N ILE A 757 4.04 27.51 -6.18
CA ILE A 757 2.97 26.51 -6.19
C ILE A 757 3.61 25.12 -6.19
N ARG A 758 3.14 24.26 -5.29
CA ARG A 758 3.62 22.88 -5.20
C ARG A 758 2.53 21.92 -4.73
N TYR A 759 2.77 20.64 -4.94
CA TYR A 759 2.02 19.57 -4.34
C TYR A 759 2.61 19.24 -2.97
N SER A 760 1.77 19.12 -1.94
CA SER A 760 2.23 18.76 -0.59
C SER A 760 1.13 18.04 0.18
N ILE A 761 1.48 17.37 1.28
CA ILE A 761 0.48 16.72 2.16
C ILE A 761 -0.54 17.75 2.63
N CYS A 762 -1.83 17.40 2.54
CA CYS A 762 -2.91 18.25 3.02
C CYS A 762 -2.83 18.46 4.54
N ARG A 763 -3.00 19.70 4.99
CA ARG A 763 -2.96 20.09 6.39
C ARG A 763 -4.17 20.93 6.74
N ASP A 764 -4.81 20.59 7.85
CA ASP A 764 -5.91 21.39 8.37
C ASP A 764 -5.40 22.79 8.74
N ASN A 765 -6.18 23.82 8.38
CA ASN A 765 -5.87 25.22 8.65
C ASN A 765 -4.56 25.77 8.03
N SER A 766 -3.96 25.09 7.04
CA SER A 766 -2.79 25.64 6.34
C SER A 766 -3.20 26.79 5.42
N ASP A 767 -2.76 28.00 5.74
CA ASP A 767 -3.03 29.20 4.95
C ASP A 767 -2.50 29.09 3.51
N GLY A 768 -1.33 28.46 3.32
CA GLY A 768 -0.77 28.16 2.00
C GLY A 768 -1.64 27.25 1.13
N GLN A 769 -2.57 26.49 1.73
CA GLN A 769 -3.45 25.54 1.03
C GLN A 769 -4.89 26.04 0.89
N LYS A 770 -5.17 27.30 1.26
CA LYS A 770 -6.49 27.91 1.07
C LYS A 770 -6.56 28.62 -0.28
N TRP A 771 -7.44 28.12 -1.13
CA TRP A 771 -7.70 28.62 -2.46
C TRP A 771 -9.18 28.95 -2.63
N ARG A 772 -9.47 29.92 -3.50
CA ARG A 772 -10.82 30.30 -3.88
C ARG A 772 -10.92 30.27 -5.40
N PHE A 773 -11.92 29.54 -5.90
CA PHE A 773 -12.34 29.67 -7.29
C PHE A 773 -13.34 30.83 -7.39
N THR A 774 -12.97 31.91 -8.08
CA THR A 774 -13.79 33.12 -8.16
C THR A 774 -14.86 33.00 -9.25
N GLN A 775 -15.89 33.86 -9.18
CA GLN A 775 -16.91 33.94 -10.24
C GLN A 775 -16.30 34.35 -11.59
N ASP A 776 -15.22 35.14 -11.55
CA ASP A 776 -14.45 35.57 -12.72
C ASP A 776 -13.48 34.50 -13.25
N SER A 777 -13.61 33.25 -12.79
CA SER A 777 -12.82 32.10 -13.26
C SER A 777 -11.33 32.14 -12.90
N HIS A 778 -10.95 32.82 -11.82
CA HIS A 778 -9.59 32.77 -11.26
C HIS A 778 -9.48 31.68 -10.19
N ILE A 779 -8.29 31.09 -10.09
CA ILE A 779 -7.87 30.32 -8.90
C ILE A 779 -6.98 31.24 -8.06
N GLN A 780 -7.57 31.81 -6.99
CA GLN A 780 -6.90 32.77 -6.12
C GLN A 780 -6.41 32.10 -4.83
N GLN A 781 -5.16 32.35 -4.45
CA GLN A 781 -4.62 31.97 -3.14
C GLN A 781 -5.12 32.97 -2.09
N VAL A 782 -5.78 32.47 -1.04
CA VAL A 782 -6.58 33.31 -0.13
C VAL A 782 -5.73 34.27 0.70
N THR A 783 -4.55 33.85 1.17
CA THR A 783 -3.69 34.61 2.09
C THR A 783 -2.95 35.77 1.42
N SER A 784 -2.45 35.55 0.21
CA SER A 784 -1.67 36.49 -0.59
C SER A 784 -2.55 37.33 -1.50
N GLY A 785 -3.78 36.88 -1.79
CA GLY A 785 -4.67 37.50 -2.76
C GLY A 785 -4.22 37.34 -4.22
N LEU A 786 -3.14 36.60 -4.47
CA LEU A 786 -2.59 36.39 -5.81
C LEU A 786 -3.34 35.28 -6.56
N CYS A 787 -3.35 35.36 -7.88
CA CYS A 787 -3.98 34.40 -8.77
C CYS A 787 -2.95 33.48 -9.41
N MET A 788 -3.34 32.22 -9.60
CA MET A 788 -2.59 31.24 -10.38
C MET A 788 -2.48 31.71 -11.84
N GLU A 789 -1.28 31.71 -12.39
CA GLU A 789 -0.98 32.11 -13.77
C GLU A 789 -0.12 31.05 -14.44
N ARG A 790 -0.52 30.66 -15.66
CA ARG A 790 0.26 29.79 -16.53
C ARG A 790 1.41 30.56 -17.17
N SER A 791 2.57 29.94 -17.27
CA SER A 791 3.70 30.45 -18.07
C SER A 791 3.33 30.55 -19.56
N ALA A 792 4.13 31.28 -20.34
CA ALA A 792 3.88 31.51 -21.76
C ALA A 792 3.89 30.20 -22.60
N ASP A 793 4.71 29.22 -22.19
CA ASP A 793 4.75 27.88 -22.77
C ASP A 793 3.61 26.95 -22.30
N ASN A 794 2.73 27.46 -21.41
CA ASN A 794 1.61 26.75 -20.81
C ASN A 794 1.99 25.47 -20.05
N ARG A 795 3.22 25.37 -19.53
CA ARG A 795 3.67 24.21 -18.74
C ARG A 795 3.72 24.50 -17.24
N MET A 796 4.38 25.59 -16.87
CA MET A 796 4.63 25.95 -15.47
C MET A 796 3.51 26.83 -14.89
N LEU A 797 3.39 26.80 -13.57
CA LEU A 797 2.47 27.63 -12.80
C LEU A 797 3.23 28.59 -11.89
N LYS A 798 2.73 29.81 -11.77
CA LYS A 798 3.22 30.81 -10.83
C LYS A 798 2.07 31.58 -10.21
N LEU A 799 2.31 32.26 -9.09
CA LEU A 799 1.37 33.24 -8.56
C LEU A 799 1.71 34.64 -9.09
N ASN A 800 0.67 35.40 -9.43
CA ASN A 800 0.80 36.78 -9.88
C ASN A 800 -0.41 37.61 -9.46
N VAL A 801 -0.33 38.93 -9.61
CA VAL A 801 -1.47 39.83 -9.39
C VAL A 801 -2.65 39.36 -10.25
N CYS A 802 -3.84 39.31 -9.66
CA CYS A 802 -5.06 38.91 -10.36
C CYS A 802 -5.39 39.93 -11.46
N LEU A 803 -5.38 39.46 -12.70
CA LEU A 803 -5.67 40.21 -13.92
C LEU A 803 -6.63 39.39 -14.79
N ASN A 804 -7.41 40.04 -15.64
CA ASN A 804 -8.24 39.36 -16.66
C ASN A 804 -7.40 38.88 -17.86
N SER A 805 -6.28 38.22 -17.56
CA SER A 805 -5.39 37.61 -18.54
C SER A 805 -5.89 36.19 -18.85
N PRO A 806 -5.96 35.76 -20.13
CA PRO A 806 -6.31 34.38 -20.50
C PRO A 806 -5.41 33.31 -19.85
N ARG A 807 -4.21 33.69 -19.38
CA ARG A 807 -3.28 32.80 -18.66
C ARG A 807 -3.67 32.55 -17.19
N GLN A 808 -4.59 33.32 -16.64
CA GLN A 808 -5.09 33.21 -15.25
C GLN A 808 -6.54 32.70 -15.16
N LEU A 809 -7.22 32.54 -16.29
CA LEU A 809 -8.60 32.07 -16.33
C LEU A 809 -8.63 30.55 -16.48
N PHE A 810 -9.35 29.89 -15.56
CA PHE A 810 -9.51 28.44 -15.50
C PHE A 810 -10.98 28.07 -15.43
N GLN A 811 -11.31 26.86 -15.85
CA GLN A 811 -12.64 26.27 -15.71
C GLN A 811 -12.53 24.90 -15.05
N PHE A 812 -13.47 24.62 -14.17
CA PHE A 812 -13.69 23.27 -13.67
C PHE A 812 -14.60 22.54 -14.64
N VAL A 813 -14.04 21.55 -15.32
CA VAL A 813 -14.83 20.64 -16.15
C VAL A 813 -15.25 19.49 -15.26
N LYS A 814 -16.52 19.55 -14.82
CA LYS A 814 -17.13 18.42 -14.11
C LYS A 814 -17.00 17.19 -14.99
N LEU A 815 -16.42 16.14 -14.43
CA LEU A 815 -16.43 14.83 -15.05
C LEU A 815 -17.89 14.38 -15.05
N LYS A 816 -18.50 14.33 -16.23
CA LYS A 816 -19.93 14.02 -16.36
C LYS A 816 -20.19 12.61 -15.81
N SER A 817 -21.09 12.50 -14.83
CA SER A 817 -21.91 11.29 -14.73
C SER A 817 -22.63 11.17 -16.06
N ARG A 818 -22.36 10.12 -16.82
CA ARG A 818 -23.17 9.85 -18.01
C ARG A 818 -24.58 9.48 -17.60
#